data_AF-A0A6N2LBU6-F1
#
_entry.id   AF-A0A6N2LBU6-F1
#
_cell.length_a   1.000
_cell.length_b   1.000
_cell.length_c   1.000
_cell.angle_alpha   90.00
_cell.angle_beta   90.00
_cell.angle_gamma   90.00
#
_symmetry.space_group_name_H-M   'P 1'
#
loop_
_entity.id
_entity.type
_entity.pdbx_description
1 polymer ?
#
loop_
_entity_poly.entity_id
_entity_poly.type
_entity_poly.pdbx_seq_one_letter_code
_entity_poly.pdbx_strand_id
1 'polypeptide(L)'
;MATSGEEVRNMQVILKDYVAGFPKESDMNVKTGSIKLKLAEDESSDNAVLVKNLYLSCDPYMRGRMTNSPVDDPDFSPFTPGSPIVGHGVAEVVDSRHPGFKKGDLVWGRKMGWEEYSLIKEPVKLFKIHSTDVPLSYYTGILGMPGMTAYFGFYQVCSPKKGERVYISAASGAVGQLVGQFAKLMGCYVVGSAGSKEKVELLKSKFGFDDAFNYKEEHDLAAALKRYFPEGIDIYFENVGGKMLDAVLLNMRFHGRIAACGMISQYNLQQPEGIQNITTVVFKRIRLEGFIIFDYFDQYPKFLDFVLPYIREGKIVYVEDINEGLERGPSALIGLFSGRNVGKQVVKVTNDDIGCEVSNKQVVLKNYVSGFPKESDFEVTTTTIKLKTLYLSCDPYLRGRMRYTPVTDPDPDFGSYTLGSPISGFAVAKVVDSGHPDFKKGDLVWGRRVGWEEYSMPGITAYFGFYDICSPKKGERVYVSAASGAVGQLVGQIAKLMGCYVVGSAGSKEKVELLKSKFGFDDAFNYKEEHDFDVALKRYFPEGIDIYFENVGGKMLDAVLLNMRFRGRIAAACGMISQYNLHQPETIQNLTNIVYKRIRLEGFVVMDYFDQYSKFLDFILPCIREGKIVYVEDMAEGLESGPAALIGLFSGRNIGKQVVKRVWRACPSSTMAVSGETVSNMQVLFKNYESGFPKESDMYVATTTTELKNLYLSCDPYMIFLMKKSTDPWPFTSYTPGSPLRGNGVAKVLASRHPDFKEGDFVWGTVGWEEYSLITSFYPFFKIQDTDVPLSYYTGILGMPGMTAYFGFYQVCSPKKGEHVYISAASGAVGQLVGQFAKLMGCYVVGSAGSKEKVDLLKNKFGFDEAFNYKEEPDLNAALGRYFPEGIDIYFENVGGKMLDAVLPNMRLRGRVAVCGMISQYNLDKPEGVFNLMTVVYKRVRIEGFAVADYHDQYPKFLDFVLPCIREGKIEYVEDISEGLENGPAALVGLFSGQNVGKKVVVVARE
;
A
#
# COMPACT_ATOMS: atom_id res chain seq x y z
N MET A 1 -37.42 20.15 33.21
CA MET A 1 -37.84 21.12 32.18
C MET A 1 -37.69 22.51 32.78
N ALA A 2 -36.93 23.39 32.15
CA ALA A 2 -36.76 24.80 32.56
C ALA A 2 -37.78 25.71 31.85
N THR A 3 -38.09 26.86 32.44
CA THR A 3 -39.13 27.77 31.92
C THR A 3 -38.58 28.76 30.89
N SER A 4 -39.38 29.08 29.86
CA SER A 4 -38.96 29.95 28.76
C SER A 4 -38.73 31.40 29.21
N GLY A 5 -37.46 31.81 29.29
CA GLY A 5 -37.03 33.13 29.78
C GLY A 5 -35.93 33.08 30.85
N GLU A 6 -35.62 31.87 31.35
CA GLU A 6 -34.60 31.65 32.39
C GLU A 6 -33.18 32.02 31.91
N GLU A 7 -32.44 32.73 32.76
CA GLU A 7 -31.00 32.99 32.60
C GLU A 7 -30.23 31.92 33.36
N VAL A 8 -29.54 31.06 32.62
CA VAL A 8 -28.86 29.88 33.16
C VAL A 8 -27.34 30.06 33.17
N ARG A 9 -26.66 29.18 33.91
CA ARG A 9 -25.20 29.05 33.85
C ARG A 9 -24.73 28.73 32.42
N ASN A 10 -23.64 29.36 32.00
CA ASN A 10 -22.89 28.97 30.80
C ASN A 10 -21.38 28.94 31.14
N MET A 11 -20.84 27.75 31.36
CA MET A 11 -19.39 27.52 31.43
C MET A 11 -18.78 27.68 30.03
N GLN A 12 -17.58 28.28 29.95
CA GLN A 12 -16.90 28.60 28.69
C GLN A 12 -15.39 28.33 28.82
N VAL A 13 -14.74 27.82 27.77
CA VAL A 13 -13.29 27.75 27.64
C VAL A 13 -12.81 28.92 26.80
N ILE A 14 -12.23 29.91 27.48
CA ILE A 14 -11.73 31.15 26.90
C ILE A 14 -10.27 30.98 26.47
N LEU A 15 -9.90 31.50 25.30
CA LEU A 15 -8.48 31.70 24.94
C LEU A 15 -7.98 32.99 25.61
N LYS A 16 -6.90 32.94 26.39
CA LYS A 16 -6.40 34.13 27.11
C LYS A 16 -5.71 35.13 26.19
N ASP A 17 -4.79 34.62 25.40
CA ASP A 17 -3.90 35.38 24.51
C ASP A 17 -3.42 34.45 23.38
N TYR A 18 -2.73 35.01 22.39
CA TYR A 18 -2.17 34.24 21.27
C TYR A 18 -1.00 33.34 21.70
N VAL A 19 -0.93 32.15 21.11
CA VAL A 19 0.07 31.12 21.41
C VAL A 19 1.19 31.11 20.37
N ALA A 20 2.43 31.15 20.87
CA ALA A 20 3.65 30.85 20.12
C ALA A 20 4.25 29.51 20.58
N GLY A 21 4.67 28.65 19.63
CA GLY A 21 5.20 27.32 19.94
C GLY A 21 4.12 26.31 20.35
N PHE A 22 4.41 25.44 21.33
CA PHE A 22 3.46 24.45 21.83
C PHE A 22 2.41 25.08 22.78
N PRO A 23 1.11 24.83 22.59
CA PRO A 23 0.06 25.29 23.50
C PRO A 23 0.11 24.56 24.85
N LYS A 24 -0.28 25.28 25.92
CA LYS A 24 -0.33 24.81 27.30
C LYS A 24 -1.72 25.05 27.89
N GLU A 25 -2.08 24.29 28.92
CA GLU A 25 -3.39 24.45 29.59
C GLU A 25 -3.53 25.83 30.24
N SER A 26 -2.39 26.45 30.59
CA SER A 26 -2.29 27.84 31.05
C SER A 26 -2.77 28.89 30.05
N ASP A 27 -2.85 28.57 28.76
CA ASP A 27 -3.14 29.53 27.69
C ASP A 27 -4.67 29.68 27.49
N MET A 28 -5.43 28.79 28.12
CA MET A 28 -6.88 28.80 28.20
C MET A 28 -7.34 29.05 29.65
N ASN A 29 -8.59 29.46 29.84
CA ASN A 29 -9.26 29.36 31.15
C ASN A 29 -10.71 28.93 31.00
N VAL A 30 -11.10 27.99 31.86
CA VAL A 30 -12.49 27.69 32.15
C VAL A 30 -13.05 28.88 32.95
N LYS A 31 -14.10 29.51 32.44
CA LYS A 31 -14.85 30.58 33.09
C LYS A 31 -16.30 30.12 33.24
N THR A 32 -17.01 30.60 34.27
CA THR A 32 -18.47 30.53 34.33
C THR A 32 -19.04 31.91 34.05
N GLY A 33 -19.94 32.00 33.07
CA GLY A 33 -20.83 33.14 32.82
C GLY A 33 -22.29 32.70 32.90
N SER A 34 -23.17 33.50 32.30
CA SER A 34 -24.60 33.22 32.18
C SER A 34 -25.11 33.48 30.75
N ILE A 35 -26.25 32.90 30.40
CA ILE A 35 -26.91 33.05 29.10
C ILE A 35 -28.43 32.89 29.24
N LYS A 36 -29.21 33.61 28.41
CA LYS A 36 -30.67 33.50 28.39
C LYS A 36 -31.13 32.44 27.40
N LEU A 37 -32.01 31.54 27.82
CA LEU A 37 -32.52 30.44 26.98
C LEU A 37 -33.65 30.83 26.01
N LYS A 38 -33.69 32.09 25.59
CA LYS A 38 -34.56 32.63 24.55
C LYS A 38 -33.80 33.71 23.76
N LEU A 39 -33.91 33.68 22.44
CA LEU A 39 -33.39 34.72 21.55
C LEU A 39 -34.11 36.06 21.79
N ALA A 40 -33.40 37.16 21.57
CA ALA A 40 -34.01 38.48 21.68
C ALA A 40 -34.95 38.74 20.49
N GLU A 41 -35.90 39.65 20.69
CA GLU A 41 -36.83 40.10 19.65
C GLU A 41 -36.27 41.37 18.98
N ASP A 42 -35.01 41.29 18.54
CA ASP A 42 -34.25 42.35 17.89
C ASP A 42 -33.53 41.86 16.62
N GLU A 43 -33.14 42.81 15.76
CA GLU A 43 -32.41 42.56 14.51
C GLU A 43 -31.07 41.83 14.73
N SER A 44 -30.47 41.96 15.92
CA SER A 44 -29.19 41.29 16.24
C SER A 44 -29.34 39.77 16.41
N SER A 45 -30.58 39.29 16.53
CA SER A 45 -30.97 37.89 16.69
C SER A 45 -31.69 37.32 15.48
N ASP A 46 -31.94 38.09 14.42
CA ASP A 46 -32.60 37.59 13.22
C ASP A 46 -31.73 36.56 12.48
N ASN A 47 -32.38 35.48 12.02
CA ASN A 47 -31.73 34.26 11.55
C ASN A 47 -30.77 33.59 12.57
N ALA A 48 -30.78 33.95 13.86
CA ALA A 48 -29.95 33.27 14.85
C ALA A 48 -30.54 31.91 15.28
N VAL A 49 -29.67 31.02 15.77
CA VAL A 49 -30.01 29.75 16.39
C VAL A 49 -29.28 29.67 17.74
N LEU A 50 -30.02 29.48 18.83
CA LEU A 50 -29.46 29.21 20.15
C LEU A 50 -29.41 27.69 20.35
N VAL A 51 -28.23 27.14 20.65
CA VAL A 51 -28.01 25.69 20.80
C VAL A 51 -27.42 25.34 22.16
N LYS A 52 -27.77 24.16 22.68
CA LYS A 52 -27.13 23.50 23.83
C LYS A 52 -26.09 22.53 23.28
N ASN A 53 -24.81 22.77 23.55
CA ASN A 53 -23.72 21.94 23.05
C ASN A 53 -23.70 20.61 23.82
N LEU A 54 -23.65 19.49 23.10
CA LEU A 54 -23.64 18.13 23.65
C LEU A 54 -22.24 17.50 23.55
N TYR A 55 -21.60 17.66 22.39
CA TYR A 55 -20.25 17.16 22.11
C TYR A 55 -19.43 18.21 21.39
N LEU A 56 -18.14 18.34 21.76
CA LEU A 56 -17.18 19.22 21.09
C LEU A 56 -16.02 18.43 20.51
N SER A 57 -15.54 18.91 19.38
CA SER A 57 -14.41 18.35 18.65
C SER A 57 -13.10 18.98 19.09
N CYS A 58 -12.08 18.16 19.39
CA CYS A 58 -10.69 18.61 19.37
C CYS A 58 -10.06 18.20 18.03
N ASP A 59 -9.67 19.19 17.21
CA ASP A 59 -9.05 18.96 15.90
C ASP A 59 -7.68 19.66 15.79
N PRO A 60 -6.65 19.06 15.15
CA PRO A 60 -5.31 19.64 15.07
C PRO A 60 -5.22 21.04 14.46
N TYR A 61 -6.10 21.39 13.51
CA TYR A 61 -6.11 22.70 12.86
C TYR A 61 -6.42 23.85 13.84
N MET A 62 -7.06 23.55 14.98
CA MET A 62 -7.39 24.54 16.01
C MET A 62 -6.13 25.23 16.56
N ARG A 63 -4.97 24.56 16.55
CA ARG A 63 -3.68 25.20 16.93
C ARG A 63 -3.41 26.41 16.03
N GLY A 64 -3.52 26.26 14.71
CA GLY A 64 -3.20 27.33 13.75
C GLY A 64 -3.96 28.62 14.06
N ARG A 65 -5.19 28.48 14.55
CA ARG A 65 -6.07 29.59 14.95
C ARG A 65 -5.71 30.21 16.31
N MET A 66 -4.90 29.56 17.15
CA MET A 66 -4.40 30.14 18.41
C MET A 66 -3.25 31.13 18.18
N THR A 67 -2.66 31.19 16.97
CA THR A 67 -1.54 32.09 16.65
C THR A 67 -2.04 33.30 15.86
N ASN A 68 -1.59 34.50 16.20
CA ASN A 68 -1.89 35.71 15.42
C ASN A 68 -1.05 35.70 14.13
N SER A 69 -1.67 35.38 13.01
CA SER A 69 -1.01 35.38 11.69
C SER A 69 -2.03 35.68 10.59
N PRO A 70 -1.64 36.39 9.51
CA PRO A 70 -2.50 36.56 8.34
C PRO A 70 -2.74 35.19 7.68
N VAL A 71 -3.94 35.01 7.12
CA VAL A 71 -4.34 33.81 6.39
C VAL A 71 -5.08 34.19 5.12
N ASP A 72 -4.75 33.53 4.01
CA ASP A 72 -5.41 33.74 2.70
C ASP A 72 -6.85 33.20 2.66
N ASP A 73 -7.20 32.32 3.61
CA ASP A 73 -8.49 31.65 3.72
C ASP A 73 -9.21 32.04 5.04
N PRO A 74 -10.29 32.83 4.98
CA PRO A 74 -11.01 33.30 6.18
C PRO A 74 -11.62 32.21 7.07
N ASP A 75 -11.79 30.98 6.59
CA ASP A 75 -12.26 29.89 7.47
C ASP A 75 -11.19 29.43 8.47
N PHE A 76 -9.94 29.86 8.29
CA PHE A 76 -8.82 29.64 9.22
C PHE A 76 -8.44 30.88 10.06
N SER A 77 -9.19 31.99 9.98
CA SER A 77 -8.87 33.21 10.74
C SER A 77 -8.63 32.94 12.23
N PRO A 78 -7.67 33.61 12.89
CA PRO A 78 -7.36 33.39 14.30
C PRO A 78 -8.58 33.49 15.25
N PHE A 79 -8.46 32.84 16.40
CA PHE A 79 -9.35 33.01 17.54
C PHE A 79 -9.10 34.38 18.19
N THR A 80 -10.16 35.02 18.69
CA THR A 80 -10.05 36.28 19.42
C THR A 80 -9.69 36.02 20.89
N PRO A 81 -8.57 36.57 21.42
CA PRO A 81 -8.29 36.56 22.85
C PRO A 81 -9.45 37.12 23.69
N GLY A 82 -9.64 36.57 24.88
CA GLY A 82 -10.76 36.89 25.77
C GLY A 82 -12.13 36.31 25.36
N SER A 83 -12.22 35.66 24.19
CA SER A 83 -13.45 35.00 23.70
C SER A 83 -13.41 33.48 23.89
N PRO A 84 -14.56 32.78 23.87
CA PRO A 84 -14.59 31.33 23.80
C PRO A 84 -13.83 30.79 22.57
N ILE A 85 -13.12 29.69 22.75
CA ILE A 85 -12.62 28.88 21.62
C ILE A 85 -13.81 28.40 20.80
N VAL A 86 -13.68 28.31 19.47
CA VAL A 86 -14.74 27.78 18.60
C VAL A 86 -14.24 26.62 17.74
N GLY A 87 -15.03 25.55 17.65
CA GLY A 87 -14.64 24.32 16.96
C GLY A 87 -15.74 23.75 16.07
N HIS A 88 -15.62 22.46 15.78
CA HIS A 88 -16.76 21.63 15.40
C HIS A 88 -17.45 21.07 16.64
N GLY A 89 -18.74 20.82 16.57
CA GLY A 89 -19.50 20.20 17.65
C GLY A 89 -20.83 19.64 17.19
N VAL A 90 -21.55 19.06 18.15
CA VAL A 90 -22.91 18.53 18.02
C VAL A 90 -23.75 19.13 19.15
N ALA A 91 -24.95 19.59 18.82
CA ALA A 91 -25.79 20.37 19.71
C ALA A 91 -27.30 20.15 19.46
N GLU A 92 -28.12 20.46 20.46
CA GLU A 92 -29.58 20.53 20.35
C GLU A 92 -30.02 22.00 20.19
N VAL A 93 -30.94 22.30 19.27
CA VAL A 93 -31.52 23.65 19.12
C VAL A 93 -32.47 23.94 20.29
N VAL A 94 -32.15 24.95 21.10
CA VAL A 94 -32.95 25.39 22.25
C VAL A 94 -33.99 26.43 21.83
N ASP A 95 -33.63 27.33 20.92
CA ASP A 95 -34.48 28.37 20.35
C ASP A 95 -33.96 28.80 18.95
N SER A 96 -34.82 29.30 18.07
CA SER A 96 -34.39 29.73 16.73
C SER A 96 -35.30 30.78 16.08
N ARG A 97 -34.65 31.74 15.39
CA ARG A 97 -35.27 32.71 14.46
C ARG A 97 -34.89 32.43 12.99
N HIS A 98 -34.39 31.22 12.68
CA HIS A 98 -34.04 30.80 11.31
C HIS A 98 -34.99 29.70 10.82
N PRO A 99 -35.71 29.86 9.69
CA PRO A 99 -36.79 28.95 9.28
C PRO A 99 -36.34 27.52 8.96
N GLY A 100 -35.04 27.29 8.72
CA GLY A 100 -34.48 25.95 8.55
C GLY A 100 -34.32 25.14 9.84
N PHE A 101 -34.43 25.74 11.02
CA PHE A 101 -34.21 25.09 12.31
C PHE A 101 -35.38 25.34 13.29
N LYS A 102 -35.72 24.33 14.08
CA LYS A 102 -36.73 24.38 15.14
C LYS A 102 -36.15 23.85 16.44
N LYS A 103 -36.77 24.22 17.57
CA LYS A 103 -36.44 23.66 18.89
C LYS A 103 -36.50 22.13 18.86
N GLY A 104 -35.49 21.48 19.45
CA GLY A 104 -35.33 20.03 19.47
C GLY A 104 -34.75 19.42 18.18
N ASP A 105 -34.40 20.21 17.16
CA ASP A 105 -33.54 19.71 16.08
C ASP A 105 -32.14 19.42 16.64
N LEU A 106 -31.59 18.25 16.31
CA LEU A 106 -30.18 17.94 16.51
C LEU A 106 -29.37 18.44 15.32
N VAL A 107 -28.23 19.09 15.59
CA VAL A 107 -27.36 19.69 14.58
C VAL A 107 -25.89 19.39 14.87
N TRP A 108 -25.08 19.33 13.83
CA TRP A 108 -23.62 19.46 13.93
C TRP A 108 -23.15 20.61 13.05
N GLY A 109 -21.96 21.14 13.29
CA GLY A 109 -21.42 22.19 12.44
C GLY A 109 -20.15 22.83 12.96
N ARG A 110 -19.72 23.89 12.29
CA ARG A 110 -18.53 24.69 12.66
C ARG A 110 -18.94 26.01 13.33
N LYS A 111 -18.01 26.61 14.07
CA LYS A 111 -18.23 27.78 14.94
C LYS A 111 -19.12 27.51 16.17
N MET A 112 -19.26 26.25 16.62
CA MET A 112 -19.79 26.00 17.96
C MET A 112 -18.77 26.46 19.00
N GLY A 113 -19.21 27.22 19.99
CA GLY A 113 -18.38 27.67 21.09
C GLY A 113 -18.01 26.52 22.01
N TRP A 114 -16.83 26.61 22.62
CA TRP A 114 -16.42 25.72 23.70
C TRP A 114 -17.09 26.15 25.01
N GLU A 115 -18.40 25.95 25.06
CA GLU A 115 -19.30 26.41 26.11
C GLU A 115 -20.52 25.48 26.26
N GLU A 116 -21.35 25.66 27.29
CA GLU A 116 -22.57 24.85 27.47
C GLU A 116 -23.67 25.21 26.45
N TYR A 117 -23.79 26.50 26.09
CA TYR A 117 -24.77 26.99 25.11
C TYR A 117 -24.15 28.05 24.18
N SER A 118 -24.34 27.91 22.87
CA SER A 118 -23.82 28.83 21.85
C SER A 118 -24.92 29.59 21.09
N LEU A 119 -24.70 30.88 20.86
CA LEU A 119 -25.50 31.71 19.96
C LEU A 119 -24.90 31.72 18.55
N ILE A 120 -25.48 30.94 17.63
CA ILE A 120 -25.02 30.82 16.25
C ILE A 120 -25.72 31.87 15.39
N LYS A 121 -24.98 32.92 14.98
CA LYS A 121 -25.46 33.97 14.07
C LYS A 121 -25.27 33.66 12.57
N GLU A 122 -24.54 32.60 12.24
CA GLU A 122 -24.30 32.12 10.86
C GLU A 122 -24.85 30.69 10.68
N PRO A 123 -26.19 30.48 10.72
CA PRO A 123 -26.79 29.13 10.76
C PRO A 123 -26.56 28.31 9.49
N VAL A 124 -26.17 28.95 8.38
CA VAL A 124 -25.76 28.29 7.12
C VAL A 124 -24.52 27.40 7.25
N LYS A 125 -23.90 27.35 8.44
CA LYS A 125 -22.74 26.52 8.80
C LYS A 125 -23.11 25.37 9.75
N LEU A 126 -24.42 25.14 9.96
CA LEU A 126 -24.99 24.00 10.69
C LEU A 126 -25.64 23.01 9.71
N PHE A 127 -25.44 21.72 9.96
CA PHE A 127 -26.06 20.60 9.28
C PHE A 127 -27.03 19.91 10.23
N LYS A 128 -28.23 19.59 9.78
CA LYS A 128 -29.22 18.88 10.59
C LYS A 128 -28.90 17.38 10.63
N ILE A 129 -28.97 16.79 11.82
CA ILE A 129 -28.76 15.35 12.02
C ILE A 129 -30.07 14.62 11.71
N HIS A 130 -30.03 13.79 10.67
CA HIS A 130 -31.19 13.01 10.20
C HIS A 130 -31.12 11.52 10.57
N SER A 131 -29.92 10.95 10.74
CA SER A 131 -29.72 9.57 11.21
C SER A 131 -29.35 9.61 12.70
N THR A 132 -30.33 9.35 13.57
CA THR A 132 -30.17 9.27 15.02
C THR A 132 -30.09 7.81 15.54
N ASP A 133 -30.04 6.85 14.62
CA ASP A 133 -29.79 5.42 14.85
C ASP A 133 -28.31 5.08 15.05
N VAL A 134 -27.46 6.10 15.14
CA VAL A 134 -26.01 6.05 15.33
C VAL A 134 -25.60 7.05 16.42
N PRO A 135 -24.49 6.82 17.17
CA PRO A 135 -24.09 7.69 18.27
C PRO A 135 -23.90 9.15 17.83
N LEU A 136 -24.47 10.10 18.56
CA LEU A 136 -24.39 11.52 18.21
C LEU A 136 -22.94 12.05 18.20
N SER A 137 -22.05 11.49 19.02
CA SER A 137 -20.61 11.79 19.03
C SER A 137 -19.95 11.64 17.65
N TYR A 138 -20.42 10.69 16.84
CA TYR A 138 -19.85 10.38 15.52
C TYR A 138 -19.91 11.57 14.56
N TYR A 139 -20.85 12.52 14.74
CA TYR A 139 -20.93 13.75 13.95
C TYR A 139 -19.82 14.77 14.28
N THR A 140 -19.02 14.56 15.33
CA THR A 140 -17.72 15.24 15.53
C THR A 140 -16.57 14.57 14.76
N GLY A 141 -16.79 13.36 14.26
CA GLY A 141 -15.76 12.42 13.78
C GLY A 141 -16.14 11.77 12.45
N ILE A 142 -16.48 10.48 12.47
CA ILE A 142 -16.76 9.64 11.29
C ILE A 142 -17.93 10.13 10.42
N LEU A 143 -18.93 10.80 10.98
CA LEU A 143 -20.05 11.39 10.25
C LEU A 143 -19.92 12.91 10.06
N GLY A 144 -18.85 13.52 10.57
CA GLY A 144 -18.57 14.95 10.46
C GLY A 144 -17.36 15.26 9.58
N MET A 145 -16.78 16.44 9.83
CA MET A 145 -15.63 16.97 9.08
C MET A 145 -14.46 15.97 8.93
N PRO A 146 -14.01 15.23 9.95
CA PRO A 146 -12.92 14.24 9.78
C PRO A 146 -13.26 13.07 8.85
N GLY A 147 -14.51 12.58 8.89
CA GLY A 147 -15.00 11.53 8.00
C GLY A 147 -15.03 11.97 6.53
N MET A 148 -15.56 13.17 6.28
CA MET A 148 -15.50 13.77 4.94
C MET A 148 -14.06 13.96 4.47
N THR A 149 -13.17 14.43 5.36
CA THR A 149 -11.74 14.66 5.06
C THR A 149 -11.05 13.37 4.60
N ALA A 150 -11.32 12.26 5.29
CA ALA A 150 -10.84 10.95 4.88
C ALA A 150 -11.39 10.52 3.52
N TYR A 151 -12.70 10.73 3.27
CA TYR A 151 -13.36 10.32 2.03
C TYR A 151 -12.88 11.11 0.81
N PHE A 152 -12.94 12.44 0.84
CA PHE A 152 -12.56 13.26 -0.32
C PHE A 152 -11.04 13.25 -0.55
N GLY A 153 -10.24 13.27 0.51
CA GLY A 153 -8.78 13.13 0.40
C GLY A 153 -8.37 11.79 -0.22
N PHE A 154 -9.00 10.68 0.19
CA PHE A 154 -8.69 9.38 -0.40
C PHE A 154 -9.27 9.25 -1.81
N TYR A 155 -10.59 9.33 -1.99
CA TYR A 155 -11.22 8.99 -3.27
C TYR A 155 -10.99 10.02 -4.38
N GLN A 156 -10.93 11.33 -4.08
CA GLN A 156 -10.62 12.34 -5.10
C GLN A 156 -9.10 12.51 -5.24
N VAL A 157 -8.42 12.94 -4.16
CA VAL A 157 -7.02 13.41 -4.26
C VAL A 157 -6.05 12.25 -4.51
N CYS A 158 -6.14 11.14 -3.78
CA CYS A 158 -5.27 9.97 -4.04
C CYS A 158 -5.68 9.17 -5.29
N SER A 159 -6.95 9.23 -5.70
CA SER A 159 -7.51 8.54 -6.87
C SER A 159 -7.17 7.02 -6.88
N PRO A 160 -7.64 6.23 -5.90
CA PRO A 160 -7.11 4.91 -5.57
C PRO A 160 -7.56 3.78 -6.52
N LYS A 161 -6.70 2.77 -6.68
CA LYS A 161 -6.95 1.56 -7.46
C LYS A 161 -6.74 0.31 -6.60
N LYS A 162 -7.49 -0.75 -6.90
CA LYS A 162 -7.35 -2.05 -6.23
C LYS A 162 -5.92 -2.60 -6.40
N GLY A 163 -5.35 -3.13 -5.32
CA GLY A 163 -3.97 -3.66 -5.28
C GLY A 163 -2.85 -2.63 -5.08
N GLU A 164 -3.15 -1.34 -5.04
CA GLU A 164 -2.16 -0.30 -4.71
C GLU A 164 -1.73 -0.36 -3.23
N ARG A 165 -0.51 0.13 -2.96
CA ARG A 165 0.11 0.17 -1.64
C ARG A 165 -0.06 1.54 -1.00
N VAL A 166 -0.84 1.60 0.07
CA VAL A 166 -1.26 2.82 0.77
C VAL A 166 -0.52 2.93 2.11
N TYR A 167 0.24 4.01 2.27
CA TYR A 167 0.80 4.41 3.55
C TYR A 167 -0.01 5.56 4.16
N ILE A 168 -0.16 5.57 5.49
CA ILE A 168 -0.92 6.58 6.23
C ILE A 168 -0.11 7.02 7.45
N SER A 169 0.19 8.31 7.55
CA SER A 169 0.80 8.90 8.76
C SER A 169 -0.28 9.29 9.78
N ALA A 170 0.02 9.18 11.07
CA ALA A 170 -0.94 9.32 12.18
C ALA A 170 -2.20 8.43 11.99
N ALA A 171 -2.00 7.18 11.54
CA ALA A 171 -3.05 6.30 11.07
C ALA A 171 -4.11 5.94 12.13
N SER A 172 -3.77 5.94 13.43
CA SER A 172 -4.75 5.71 14.50
C SER A 172 -5.58 6.95 14.88
N GLY A 173 -5.43 8.06 14.16
CA GLY A 173 -6.16 9.31 14.38
C GLY A 173 -7.57 9.31 13.76
N ALA A 174 -8.29 10.41 13.89
CA ALA A 174 -9.67 10.56 13.43
C ALA A 174 -9.86 10.35 11.91
N VAL A 175 -8.93 10.89 11.10
CA VAL A 175 -8.93 10.79 9.64
C VAL A 175 -8.27 9.47 9.21
N GLY A 176 -7.07 9.19 9.73
CA GLY A 176 -6.26 8.03 9.34
C GLY A 176 -6.96 6.68 9.50
N GLN A 177 -7.75 6.49 10.57
CA GLN A 177 -8.44 5.21 10.81
C GLN A 177 -9.52 4.93 9.76
N LEU A 178 -10.08 5.98 9.15
CA LEU A 178 -11.11 5.90 8.12
C LEU A 178 -10.49 5.73 6.74
N VAL A 179 -9.43 6.49 6.42
CA VAL A 179 -8.65 6.31 5.17
C VAL A 179 -8.16 4.87 5.05
N GLY A 180 -7.68 4.27 6.14
CA GLY A 180 -7.22 2.88 6.14
C GLY A 180 -8.33 1.90 5.82
N GLN A 181 -9.50 2.04 6.46
CA GLN A 181 -10.66 1.17 6.20
C GLN A 181 -11.22 1.38 4.78
N PHE A 182 -11.28 2.62 4.27
CA PHE A 182 -11.64 2.90 2.88
C PHE A 182 -10.65 2.25 1.89
N ALA A 183 -9.36 2.25 2.19
CA ALA A 183 -8.34 1.58 1.39
C ALA A 183 -8.45 0.04 1.47
N LYS A 184 -8.77 -0.55 2.63
CA LYS A 184 -9.07 -1.98 2.75
C LYS A 184 -10.32 -2.38 1.95
N LEU A 185 -11.38 -1.56 2.00
CA LEU A 185 -12.59 -1.77 1.19
C LEU A 185 -12.32 -1.66 -0.32
N MET A 186 -11.39 -0.80 -0.75
CA MET A 186 -10.90 -0.73 -2.14
C MET A 186 -10.00 -1.92 -2.55
N GLY A 187 -9.65 -2.81 -1.61
CA GLY A 187 -8.74 -3.93 -1.86
C GLY A 187 -7.28 -3.48 -2.06
N CYS A 188 -6.86 -2.43 -1.38
CA CYS A 188 -5.46 -1.99 -1.29
C CYS A 188 -4.70 -2.79 -0.21
N TYR A 189 -3.36 -2.76 -0.30
CA TYR A 189 -2.46 -3.11 0.80
C TYR A 189 -2.19 -1.84 1.62
N VAL A 190 -2.38 -1.88 2.95
CA VAL A 190 -2.48 -0.69 3.79
C VAL A 190 -1.59 -0.82 5.03
N VAL A 191 -0.70 0.15 5.22
CA VAL A 191 0.20 0.24 6.38
C VAL A 191 0.06 1.60 7.07
N GLY A 192 0.01 1.61 8.39
CA GLY A 192 -0.14 2.82 9.19
C GLY A 192 1.03 3.05 10.14
N SER A 193 1.39 4.32 10.38
CA SER A 193 2.24 4.67 11.53
C SER A 193 1.45 5.33 12.66
N ALA A 194 1.81 4.99 13.89
CA ALA A 194 1.25 5.58 15.11
C ALA A 194 2.33 5.80 16.17
N GLY A 195 1.98 6.49 17.27
CA GLY A 195 2.94 6.93 18.29
C GLY A 195 2.99 6.09 19.58
N SER A 196 2.45 4.87 19.58
CA SER A 196 2.53 3.88 20.67
C SER A 196 2.22 2.45 20.17
N LYS A 197 2.65 1.42 20.92
CA LYS A 197 2.37 -0.01 20.58
C LYS A 197 0.89 -0.35 20.60
N GLU A 198 0.16 0.20 21.56
CA GLU A 198 -1.31 0.13 21.65
C GLU A 198 -1.98 0.59 20.35
N LYS A 199 -1.56 1.74 19.80
CA LYS A 199 -2.11 2.30 18.56
C LYS A 199 -1.72 1.49 17.32
N VAL A 200 -0.56 0.83 17.35
CA VAL A 200 -0.14 -0.13 16.31
C VAL A 200 -0.99 -1.40 16.35
N GLU A 201 -1.24 -1.96 17.53
CA GLU A 201 -2.10 -3.13 17.69
C GLU A 201 -3.54 -2.80 17.28
N LEU A 202 -4.06 -1.61 17.64
CA LEU A 202 -5.38 -1.13 17.24
C LEU A 202 -5.55 -1.05 15.70
N LEU A 203 -4.50 -0.64 14.98
CA LEU A 203 -4.51 -0.59 13.51
C LEU A 203 -4.67 -1.97 12.89
N LYS A 204 -3.93 -2.97 13.39
CA LYS A 204 -3.94 -4.33 12.83
C LYS A 204 -5.17 -5.14 13.29
N SER A 205 -5.48 -5.11 14.58
CA SER A 205 -6.55 -5.91 15.20
C SER A 205 -7.96 -5.36 14.98
N LYS A 206 -8.15 -4.03 15.02
CA LYS A 206 -9.49 -3.40 14.95
C LYS A 206 -9.76 -2.71 13.61
N PHE A 207 -8.78 -2.01 13.03
CA PHE A 207 -8.97 -1.30 11.75
C PHE A 207 -8.58 -2.10 10.51
N GLY A 208 -8.10 -3.35 10.67
CA GLY A 208 -7.83 -4.28 9.56
C GLY A 208 -6.66 -3.89 8.64
N PHE A 209 -5.73 -3.07 9.11
CA PHE A 209 -4.49 -2.75 8.38
C PHE A 209 -3.62 -4.01 8.23
N ASP A 210 -2.96 -4.17 7.09
CA ASP A 210 -2.10 -5.32 6.83
C ASP A 210 -0.85 -5.29 7.72
N ASP A 211 -0.29 -4.09 7.96
CA ASP A 211 0.71 -3.88 8.99
C ASP A 211 0.65 -2.47 9.61
N ALA A 212 1.37 -2.26 10.71
CA ALA A 212 1.56 -0.95 11.33
C ALA A 212 2.85 -0.90 12.16
N PHE A 213 3.41 0.30 12.36
CA PHE A 213 4.64 0.48 13.15
C PHE A 213 4.61 1.72 14.05
N ASN A 214 5.37 1.67 15.15
CA ASN A 214 5.51 2.81 16.06
C ASN A 214 6.67 3.69 15.60
N TYR A 215 6.37 4.83 14.97
CA TYR A 215 7.42 5.70 14.41
C TYR A 215 8.38 6.27 15.46
N LYS A 216 8.03 6.21 16.76
CA LYS A 216 8.89 6.64 17.88
C LYS A 216 9.92 5.59 18.30
N GLU A 217 9.80 4.34 17.83
CA GLU A 217 10.75 3.25 18.11
C GLU A 217 11.65 2.94 16.91
N GLU A 218 11.43 3.57 15.75
CA GLU A 218 12.26 3.43 14.57
C GLU A 218 13.41 4.44 14.58
N HIS A 219 14.65 3.95 14.47
CA HIS A 219 15.83 4.81 14.32
C HIS A 219 16.03 5.32 12.88
N ASP A 220 15.48 4.62 11.90
CA ASP A 220 15.51 4.96 10.48
C ASP A 220 14.11 4.72 9.87
N LEU A 221 13.41 5.81 9.56
CA LEU A 221 12.08 5.78 8.97
C LEU A 221 12.08 5.29 7.52
N ALA A 222 13.14 5.53 6.76
CA ALA A 222 13.23 5.10 5.37
C ALA A 222 13.45 3.59 5.29
N ALA A 223 14.32 3.03 6.15
CA ALA A 223 14.46 1.60 6.32
C ALA A 223 13.17 0.96 6.87
N ALA A 224 12.51 1.58 7.86
CA ALA A 224 11.25 1.08 8.40
C ALA A 224 10.18 0.95 7.32
N LEU A 225 9.94 2.00 6.54
CA LEU A 225 9.01 1.97 5.41
C LEU A 225 9.40 0.88 4.40
N LYS A 226 10.68 0.71 4.09
CA LYS A 226 11.16 -0.33 3.16
C LYS A 226 10.89 -1.77 3.63
N ARG A 227 10.79 -2.02 4.94
CA ARG A 227 10.42 -3.35 5.48
C ARG A 227 8.96 -3.71 5.19
N TYR A 228 8.05 -2.73 5.26
CA TYR A 228 6.61 -2.93 5.01
C TYR A 228 6.25 -2.72 3.52
N PHE A 229 7.03 -1.91 2.81
CA PHE A 229 6.88 -1.60 1.39
C PHE A 229 8.14 -1.98 0.59
N PRO A 230 8.49 -3.27 0.46
CA PRO A 230 9.66 -3.70 -0.31
C PRO A 230 9.59 -3.23 -1.78
N GLU A 231 8.39 -3.22 -2.36
CA GLU A 231 8.09 -2.71 -3.71
C GLU A 231 7.74 -1.21 -3.76
N GLY A 232 7.80 -0.51 -2.62
CA GLY A 232 7.46 0.92 -2.47
C GLY A 232 5.97 1.23 -2.26
N ILE A 233 5.66 2.52 -2.17
CA ILE A 233 4.35 3.10 -1.81
C ILE A 233 3.69 3.74 -3.04
N ASP A 234 2.45 3.37 -3.39
CA ASP A 234 1.68 3.99 -4.47
C ASP A 234 0.92 5.24 -4.00
N ILE A 235 0.39 5.23 -2.78
CA ILE A 235 -0.36 6.34 -2.17
C ILE A 235 0.20 6.63 -0.78
N TYR A 236 0.43 7.91 -0.48
CA TYR A 236 0.62 8.40 0.88
C TYR A 236 -0.50 9.36 1.27
N PHE A 237 -1.20 9.08 2.37
CA PHE A 237 -2.10 10.04 2.99
C PHE A 237 -1.35 10.73 4.14
N GLU A 238 -1.07 12.03 3.95
CA GLU A 238 -0.14 12.80 4.79
C GLU A 238 -0.89 13.68 5.79
N ASN A 239 -0.69 13.39 7.09
CA ASN A 239 -1.22 14.12 8.24
C ASN A 239 -0.12 14.72 9.16
N VAL A 240 1.16 14.42 8.92
CA VAL A 240 2.30 14.60 9.85
C VAL A 240 3.41 15.46 9.29
N GLY A 241 3.87 15.22 8.05
CA GLY A 241 4.98 15.95 7.41
C GLY A 241 6.36 15.66 8.00
N GLY A 242 7.27 16.61 7.81
CA GLY A 242 8.63 16.57 8.38
C GLY A 242 9.43 15.35 7.96
N LYS A 243 10.24 14.83 8.88
CA LYS A 243 11.05 13.60 8.67
C LYS A 243 10.28 12.39 8.13
N MET A 244 8.96 12.30 8.35
CA MET A 244 8.14 11.22 7.78
C MET A 244 7.93 11.41 6.27
N LEU A 245 7.55 12.62 5.83
CA LEU A 245 7.40 12.95 4.41
C LEU A 245 8.69 12.70 3.64
N ASP A 246 9.82 13.11 4.22
CA ASP A 246 11.14 12.98 3.63
C ASP A 246 11.54 11.50 3.41
N ALA A 247 11.28 10.64 4.41
CA ALA A 247 11.47 9.19 4.32
C ALA A 247 10.47 8.49 3.37
N VAL A 248 9.25 9.01 3.24
CA VAL A 248 8.25 8.48 2.30
C VAL A 248 8.60 8.77 0.86
N LEU A 249 9.09 9.97 0.52
CA LEU A 249 9.51 10.31 -0.84
C LEU A 249 10.50 9.27 -1.41
N LEU A 250 11.50 8.90 -0.61
CA LEU A 250 12.46 7.82 -0.92
C LEU A 250 11.79 6.45 -1.15
N ASN A 251 10.67 6.17 -0.50
CA ASN A 251 9.92 4.90 -0.61
C ASN A 251 8.72 4.92 -1.58
N MET A 252 8.32 6.07 -2.13
CA MET A 252 7.25 6.14 -3.15
C MET A 252 7.61 5.33 -4.41
N ARG A 253 6.59 4.95 -5.18
CA ARG A 253 6.66 4.32 -6.51
C ARG A 253 6.52 5.35 -7.63
N PHE A 254 6.75 4.93 -8.87
CA PHE A 254 6.48 5.74 -10.05
C PHE A 254 4.98 6.07 -10.14
N HIS A 255 4.65 7.32 -10.49
CA HIS A 255 3.28 7.86 -10.51
C HIS A 255 2.55 7.76 -9.16
N GLY A 256 3.32 7.79 -8.06
CA GLY A 256 2.80 7.81 -6.70
C GLY A 256 2.08 9.12 -6.37
N ARG A 257 1.13 9.08 -5.44
CA ARG A 257 0.34 10.26 -5.03
C ARG A 257 0.48 10.53 -3.54
N ILE A 258 0.58 11.80 -3.17
CA ILE A 258 0.62 12.27 -1.78
C ILE A 258 -0.53 13.27 -1.58
N ALA A 259 -1.56 12.87 -0.84
CA ALA A 259 -2.62 13.79 -0.42
C ALA A 259 -2.19 14.48 0.88
N ALA A 260 -1.81 15.75 0.78
CA ALA A 260 -1.37 16.57 1.90
C ALA A 260 -2.60 17.11 2.66
N CYS A 261 -3.11 16.30 3.59
CA CYS A 261 -4.21 16.65 4.49
C CYS A 261 -3.77 17.55 5.65
N GLY A 262 -2.51 17.45 6.06
CA GLY A 262 -1.91 18.29 7.10
C GLY A 262 -0.49 17.86 7.46
N MET A 263 0.21 18.64 8.29
CA MET A 263 1.55 18.29 8.77
C MET A 263 1.70 18.62 10.26
N ILE A 264 1.01 17.86 11.13
CA ILE A 264 0.92 18.18 12.57
C ILE A 264 2.28 18.31 13.29
N SER A 265 3.34 17.66 12.79
CA SER A 265 4.69 17.80 13.37
C SER A 265 5.25 19.23 13.25
N GLN A 266 4.81 19.97 12.23
CA GLN A 266 5.34 21.29 11.90
C GLN A 266 4.67 22.42 12.69
N TYR A 267 3.42 22.22 13.12
CA TYR A 267 2.57 23.31 13.64
C TYR A 267 3.19 24.04 14.84
N ASN A 268 3.82 23.30 15.76
CA ASN A 268 4.34 23.85 17.02
C ASN A 268 5.80 24.33 16.95
N LEU A 269 6.44 24.28 15.79
CA LEU A 269 7.81 24.73 15.59
C LEU A 269 7.86 26.25 15.34
N GLN A 270 8.99 26.90 15.68
CA GLN A 270 9.26 28.30 15.30
C GLN A 270 9.81 28.41 13.87
N GLN A 271 10.48 27.36 13.40
CA GLN A 271 10.96 27.17 12.03
C GLN A 271 10.58 25.73 11.61
N PRO A 272 9.97 25.50 10.43
CA PRO A 272 9.67 24.16 9.95
C PRO A 272 10.91 23.26 9.79
N GLU A 273 10.70 21.95 9.67
CA GLU A 273 11.71 21.01 9.18
C GLU A 273 11.77 21.06 7.64
N GLY A 274 12.96 21.29 7.09
CA GLY A 274 13.18 21.31 5.64
C GLY A 274 13.23 19.90 5.04
N ILE A 275 12.40 19.63 4.03
CA ILE A 275 12.33 18.35 3.30
C ILE A 275 13.40 18.32 2.21
N GLN A 276 14.31 17.36 2.26
CA GLN A 276 15.51 17.29 1.41
C GLN A 276 15.27 16.46 0.14
N ASN A 277 14.47 15.40 0.24
CA ASN A 277 14.28 14.41 -0.82
C ASN A 277 13.19 14.79 -1.84
N ILE A 278 12.81 16.08 -1.90
CA ILE A 278 11.78 16.63 -2.79
C ILE A 278 12.12 16.47 -4.28
N THR A 279 13.41 16.35 -4.63
CA THR A 279 13.88 15.99 -5.99
C THR A 279 13.27 14.69 -6.51
N THR A 280 12.93 13.76 -5.60
CA THR A 280 12.28 12.47 -5.92
C THR A 280 10.92 12.65 -6.60
N VAL A 281 10.27 13.80 -6.41
CA VAL A 281 9.00 14.14 -7.08
C VAL A 281 9.15 14.10 -8.60
N VAL A 282 10.26 14.63 -9.15
CA VAL A 282 10.58 14.54 -10.59
C VAL A 282 10.85 13.09 -10.98
N PHE A 283 11.84 12.46 -10.34
CA PHE A 283 12.37 11.18 -10.80
C PHE A 283 11.32 10.07 -10.82
N LYS A 284 10.37 10.10 -9.87
CA LYS A 284 9.26 9.15 -9.77
C LYS A 284 7.91 9.67 -10.28
N ARG A 285 7.84 10.87 -10.87
CA ARG A 285 6.60 11.54 -11.34
C ARG A 285 5.48 11.55 -10.28
N ILE A 286 5.81 11.99 -9.06
CA ILE A 286 4.87 12.02 -7.94
C ILE A 286 3.95 13.24 -8.08
N ARG A 287 2.66 13.08 -7.76
CA ARG A 287 1.73 14.19 -7.52
C ARG A 287 1.56 14.41 -6.02
N LEU A 288 2.06 15.52 -5.49
CA LEU A 288 1.88 16.00 -4.13
C LEU A 288 0.85 17.13 -4.15
N GLU A 289 -0.30 16.95 -3.50
CA GLU A 289 -1.44 17.85 -3.64
C GLU A 289 -2.13 18.09 -2.30
N GLY A 290 -2.28 19.36 -1.93
CA GLY A 290 -3.03 19.77 -0.74
C GLY A 290 -4.51 19.96 -1.02
N PHE A 291 -5.35 19.68 -0.02
CA PHE A 291 -6.80 19.87 -0.13
C PHE A 291 -7.37 20.37 1.22
N ILE A 292 -8.46 21.13 1.13
CA ILE A 292 -9.21 21.62 2.29
C ILE A 292 -10.64 21.12 2.16
N ILE A 293 -11.20 20.58 3.25
CA ILE A 293 -12.48 19.86 3.19
C ILE A 293 -13.71 20.77 3.04
N PHE A 294 -13.59 22.05 3.38
CA PHE A 294 -14.67 23.04 3.21
C PHE A 294 -15.08 23.19 1.73
N ASP A 295 -14.17 22.91 0.80
CA ASP A 295 -14.37 22.91 -0.65
C ASP A 295 -15.32 21.79 -1.14
N TYR A 296 -15.73 20.86 -0.26
CA TYR A 296 -16.56 19.68 -0.58
C TYR A 296 -17.81 19.54 0.32
N PHE A 297 -18.16 20.58 1.09
CA PHE A 297 -19.31 20.57 1.99
C PHE A 297 -20.67 20.50 1.26
N ASP A 298 -20.72 20.89 -0.01
CA ASP A 298 -21.85 20.69 -0.92
C ASP A 298 -22.18 19.20 -1.15
N GLN A 299 -21.15 18.35 -1.14
CA GLN A 299 -21.23 16.91 -1.37
C GLN A 299 -21.38 16.09 -0.07
N TYR A 300 -21.70 16.72 1.06
CA TYR A 300 -21.93 16.02 2.32
C TYR A 300 -23.00 14.89 2.26
N PRO A 301 -24.15 15.05 1.56
CA PRO A 301 -25.13 13.96 1.44
C PRO A 301 -24.55 12.71 0.79
N LYS A 302 -23.81 12.86 -0.32
CA LYS A 302 -23.10 11.78 -1.03
C LYS A 302 -22.09 11.04 -0.14
N PHE A 303 -21.47 11.73 0.83
CA PHE A 303 -20.62 11.11 1.83
C PHE A 303 -21.43 10.29 2.85
N LEU A 304 -22.55 10.82 3.35
CA LEU A 304 -23.44 10.10 4.26
C LEU A 304 -24.04 8.83 3.61
N ASP A 305 -24.54 8.95 2.39
CA ASP A 305 -25.09 7.82 1.60
C ASP A 305 -24.07 6.69 1.41
N PHE A 306 -22.79 7.05 1.27
CA PHE A 306 -21.69 6.10 1.21
C PHE A 306 -21.36 5.46 2.57
N VAL A 307 -21.19 6.26 3.63
CA VAL A 307 -20.58 5.76 4.89
C VAL A 307 -21.58 5.11 5.85
N LEU A 308 -22.83 5.58 5.90
CA LEU A 308 -23.83 5.09 6.85
C LEU A 308 -24.15 3.58 6.69
N PRO A 309 -24.27 3.00 5.48
CA PRO A 309 -24.43 1.55 5.31
C PRO A 309 -23.28 0.76 5.93
N TYR A 310 -22.02 1.12 5.69
CA TYR A 310 -20.87 0.39 6.24
C TYR A 310 -20.78 0.46 7.77
N ILE A 311 -21.26 1.55 8.39
CA ILE A 311 -21.38 1.67 9.86
C ILE A 311 -22.47 0.73 10.38
N ARG A 312 -23.67 0.77 9.78
CA ARG A 312 -24.83 -0.08 10.15
C ARG A 312 -24.53 -1.57 9.97
N GLU A 313 -23.75 -1.93 8.97
CA GLU A 313 -23.31 -3.30 8.67
C GLU A 313 -22.07 -3.74 9.49
N GLY A 314 -21.51 -2.87 10.35
CA GLY A 314 -20.30 -3.16 11.14
C GLY A 314 -19.01 -3.33 10.31
N LYS A 315 -19.05 -3.00 9.01
CA LYS A 315 -17.92 -3.09 8.07
C LYS A 315 -16.90 -1.96 8.23
N ILE A 316 -17.30 -0.86 8.87
CA ILE A 316 -16.40 0.19 9.36
C ILE A 316 -16.62 0.35 10.86
N VAL A 317 -15.52 0.31 11.60
CA VAL A 317 -15.49 0.54 13.05
C VAL A 317 -14.79 1.86 13.37
N TYR A 318 -15.24 2.52 14.44
CA TYR A 318 -14.67 3.78 14.91
C TYR A 318 -14.14 3.68 16.34
N VAL A 319 -13.19 4.55 16.67
CA VAL A 319 -12.66 4.71 18.03
C VAL A 319 -12.60 6.20 18.37
N GLU A 320 -13.29 6.53 19.47
CA GLU A 320 -13.36 7.85 20.07
C GLU A 320 -12.67 7.82 21.44
N ASP A 321 -11.90 8.86 21.74
CA ASP A 321 -11.31 9.16 23.03
C ASP A 321 -12.16 10.28 23.64
N ILE A 322 -13.03 9.92 24.59
CA ILE A 322 -14.06 10.81 25.11
C ILE A 322 -13.64 11.33 26.48
N ASN A 323 -13.48 12.64 26.60
CA ASN A 323 -13.33 13.31 27.88
C ASN A 323 -14.67 13.91 28.31
N GLU A 324 -15.21 13.44 29.44
CA GLU A 324 -16.41 14.03 30.03
C GLU A 324 -16.07 15.29 30.83
N GLY A 325 -16.88 16.34 30.68
CA GLY A 325 -16.70 17.64 31.32
C GLY A 325 -15.98 18.64 30.42
N LEU A 326 -16.61 19.79 30.18
CA LEU A 326 -16.03 20.90 29.39
C LEU A 326 -14.70 21.40 29.97
N GLU A 327 -14.54 21.31 31.29
CA GLU A 327 -13.32 21.69 32.00
C GLU A 327 -12.08 20.85 31.63
N ARG A 328 -12.28 19.65 31.05
CA ARG A 328 -11.20 18.81 30.53
C ARG A 328 -10.77 19.17 29.10
N GLY A 329 -11.58 19.96 28.38
CA GLY A 329 -11.32 20.37 27.00
C GLY A 329 -9.92 20.92 26.73
N PRO A 330 -9.36 21.82 27.57
CA PRO A 330 -7.98 22.30 27.42
C PRO A 330 -6.93 21.18 27.38
N SER A 331 -7.02 20.21 28.30
CA SER A 331 -6.08 19.08 28.33
C SER A 331 -6.30 18.13 27.15
N ALA A 332 -7.57 17.90 26.76
CA ALA A 332 -7.93 17.10 25.58
C ALA A 332 -7.30 17.66 24.29
N LEU A 333 -7.43 18.97 24.05
CA LEU A 333 -6.85 19.66 22.90
C LEU A 333 -5.32 19.53 22.86
N ILE A 334 -4.66 19.68 24.01
CA ILE A 334 -3.20 19.57 24.13
C ILE A 334 -2.72 18.11 24.09
N GLY A 335 -3.63 17.17 24.41
CA GLY A 335 -3.46 15.73 24.21
C GLY A 335 -3.15 15.37 22.76
N LEU A 336 -3.70 16.10 21.79
CA LEU A 336 -3.43 15.87 20.36
C LEU A 336 -1.94 16.06 20.01
N PHE A 337 -1.34 17.17 20.44
CA PHE A 337 0.04 17.55 20.05
C PHE A 337 1.12 16.74 20.79
N SER A 338 0.75 16.10 21.90
CA SER A 338 1.55 15.10 22.60
C SER A 338 1.26 13.67 22.11
N GLY A 339 0.21 13.48 21.32
CA GLY A 339 -0.25 12.17 20.85
C GLY A 339 -0.77 11.27 21.97
N ARG A 340 -1.38 11.84 23.02
CA ARG A 340 -2.05 11.09 24.11
C ARG A 340 -3.28 10.34 23.57
N ASN A 341 -4.16 11.03 22.87
CA ASN A 341 -5.47 10.55 22.39
C ASN A 341 -5.44 9.21 21.63
N VAL A 342 -6.29 8.25 21.99
CA VAL A 342 -6.44 6.95 21.31
C VAL A 342 -7.70 6.98 20.44
N GLY A 343 -7.55 7.44 19.19
CA GLY A 343 -8.66 7.63 18.26
C GLY A 343 -9.03 9.11 18.06
N LYS A 344 -10.31 9.39 17.78
CA LYS A 344 -10.84 10.76 17.66
C LYS A 344 -11.07 11.36 19.05
N GLN A 345 -10.41 12.49 19.36
CA GLN A 345 -10.64 13.18 20.63
C GLN A 345 -11.98 13.96 20.59
N VAL A 346 -12.86 13.64 21.54
CA VAL A 346 -14.18 14.25 21.73
C VAL A 346 -14.31 14.73 23.19
N VAL A 347 -15.01 15.84 23.42
CA VAL A 347 -15.41 16.30 24.75
C VAL A 347 -16.93 16.17 24.89
N LYS A 348 -17.42 15.36 25.84
CA LYS A 348 -18.84 15.30 26.21
C LYS A 348 -19.13 16.46 27.17
N VAL A 349 -19.94 17.41 26.74
CA VAL A 349 -20.17 18.69 27.43
C VAL A 349 -21.14 18.53 28.60
N THR A 350 -22.15 17.67 28.47
CA THR A 350 -23.26 17.56 29.41
C THR A 350 -23.44 16.13 29.93
N ASN A 351 -23.76 16.00 31.22
CA ASN A 351 -24.03 14.71 31.88
C ASN A 351 -25.51 14.28 31.82
N ASP A 352 -26.34 14.95 31.02
CA ASP A 352 -27.72 14.51 30.77
C ASP A 352 -27.70 13.27 29.87
N ASP A 353 -27.96 12.09 30.42
CA ASP A 353 -27.93 10.84 29.67
C ASP A 353 -29.13 10.69 28.72
N ILE A 354 -28.91 11.12 27.46
CA ILE A 354 -29.74 10.74 26.31
C ILE A 354 -29.46 9.26 26.03
N GLY A 355 -30.18 8.39 26.74
CA GLY A 355 -29.79 7.01 26.98
C GLY A 355 -29.81 6.07 25.77
N CYS A 356 -28.82 5.18 25.74
CA CYS A 356 -28.84 3.94 24.94
C CYS A 356 -27.93 2.89 25.59
N GLU A 357 -28.38 2.28 26.70
CA GLU A 357 -27.63 1.22 27.38
C GLU A 357 -27.78 -0.14 26.70
N VAL A 358 -26.66 -0.72 26.26
CA VAL A 358 -26.50 -2.18 26.13
C VAL A 358 -25.09 -2.57 26.59
N SER A 359 -24.93 -3.01 27.85
CA SER A 359 -23.77 -3.82 28.27
C SER A 359 -24.12 -4.68 29.49
N ASN A 360 -23.46 -5.82 29.64
CA ASN A 360 -23.72 -6.81 30.70
C ASN A 360 -22.51 -6.91 31.64
N LYS A 361 -22.73 -6.94 32.96
CA LYS A 361 -21.69 -6.99 34.01
C LYS A 361 -22.18 -7.81 35.21
N GLN A 362 -21.28 -8.51 35.90
CA GLN A 362 -21.58 -9.37 37.05
C GLN A 362 -20.66 -9.09 38.25
N VAL A 363 -21.17 -9.38 39.44
CA VAL A 363 -20.54 -9.11 40.75
C VAL A 363 -19.93 -10.39 41.34
N VAL A 364 -18.73 -10.29 41.93
CA VAL A 364 -17.90 -11.40 42.42
C VAL A 364 -17.37 -11.08 43.83
N LEU A 365 -17.33 -12.07 44.74
CA LEU A 365 -16.84 -11.90 46.11
C LEU A 365 -15.31 -11.78 46.17
N LYS A 366 -14.80 -10.86 47.00
CA LYS A 366 -13.38 -10.49 47.14
C LYS A 366 -12.60 -11.34 48.15
N ASN A 367 -13.23 -11.75 49.25
CA ASN A 367 -12.67 -12.62 50.30
C ASN A 367 -13.79 -13.34 51.05
N TYR A 368 -13.47 -14.47 51.71
CA TYR A 368 -14.43 -15.19 52.56
C TYR A 368 -14.68 -14.45 53.89
N VAL A 369 -15.95 -14.41 54.32
CA VAL A 369 -16.42 -13.68 55.50
C VAL A 369 -16.94 -14.66 56.56
N SER A 370 -16.44 -14.57 57.79
CA SER A 370 -16.92 -15.34 58.94
C SER A 370 -18.03 -14.61 59.70
N GLY A 371 -19.13 -14.32 59.01
CA GLY A 371 -20.30 -13.60 59.53
C GLY A 371 -21.27 -13.22 58.41
N PHE A 372 -22.29 -12.40 58.72
CA PHE A 372 -23.13 -11.82 57.67
C PHE A 372 -22.32 -10.84 56.79
N PRO A 373 -22.38 -10.95 55.45
CA PRO A 373 -21.54 -10.19 54.53
C PRO A 373 -21.96 -8.72 54.37
N LYS A 374 -21.08 -7.92 53.78
CA LYS A 374 -21.23 -6.47 53.58
C LYS A 374 -20.87 -6.08 52.13
N GLU A 375 -21.29 -4.90 51.72
CA GLU A 375 -21.09 -4.38 50.36
C GLU A 375 -19.60 -4.19 49.99
N SER A 376 -18.72 -4.01 50.98
CA SER A 376 -17.26 -3.98 50.83
C SER A 376 -16.64 -5.25 50.26
N ASP A 377 -17.38 -6.36 50.27
CA ASP A 377 -16.83 -7.70 50.11
C ASP A 377 -16.85 -8.17 48.64
N PHE A 378 -17.09 -7.27 47.66
CA PHE A 378 -17.35 -7.60 46.24
C PHE A 378 -16.60 -6.74 45.17
N GLU A 379 -16.60 -7.18 43.90
CA GLU A 379 -15.96 -6.57 42.70
C GLU A 379 -16.66 -6.96 41.36
N VAL A 380 -16.33 -6.33 40.22
CA VAL A 380 -16.91 -6.58 38.86
C VAL A 380 -15.79 -6.60 37.78
N THR A 381 -15.76 -7.60 36.85
CA THR A 381 -14.62 -7.83 35.90
C THR A 381 -14.99 -8.41 34.50
N THR A 382 -14.01 -8.59 33.58
CA THR A 382 -14.12 -9.17 32.20
C THR A 382 -12.74 -9.73 31.71
N THR A 383 -12.64 -10.61 30.67
CA THR A 383 -11.59 -11.69 30.62
C THR A 383 -10.92 -12.07 29.25
N THR A 384 -9.88 -12.95 29.24
CA THR A 384 -9.06 -13.43 28.07
C THR A 384 -8.45 -14.86 28.25
N ILE A 385 -8.00 -15.57 27.19
CA ILE A 385 -7.46 -16.99 27.20
C ILE A 385 -5.91 -17.09 27.06
N LYS A 386 -5.29 -18.18 27.55
CA LYS A 386 -3.89 -18.64 27.26
C LYS A 386 -3.77 -20.17 27.05
N LEU A 387 -2.94 -20.63 26.10
CA LEU A 387 -2.79 -22.05 25.69
C LEU A 387 -1.34 -22.60 25.80
N LYS A 388 -1.18 -23.93 25.86
CA LYS A 388 0.11 -24.65 25.83
C LYS A 388 0.05 -25.87 24.88
N THR A 389 0.86 -25.83 23.82
CA THR A 389 1.07 -26.90 22.83
C THR A 389 1.69 -28.15 23.46
N LEU A 390 1.26 -29.36 23.04
CA LEU A 390 1.79 -30.64 23.54
C LEU A 390 2.57 -31.49 22.50
N TYR A 391 2.05 -31.71 21.29
CA TYR A 391 2.77 -32.44 20.21
C TYR A 391 2.56 -31.80 18.80
N LEU A 392 2.77 -32.53 17.69
CA LEU A 392 2.64 -32.13 16.27
C LEU A 392 2.33 -33.35 15.37
N SER A 393 1.71 -33.22 14.18
CA SER A 393 1.45 -34.34 13.24
C SER A 393 2.37 -34.40 12.01
N CYS A 394 2.57 -35.58 11.40
CA CYS A 394 3.06 -35.74 10.01
C CYS A 394 2.18 -36.74 9.22
N ASP A 395 1.82 -36.36 8.00
CA ASP A 395 0.75 -36.97 7.22
C ASP A 395 1.15 -37.21 5.74
N PRO A 396 0.60 -38.21 5.01
CA PRO A 396 1.07 -38.54 3.65
C PRO A 396 0.92 -37.43 2.61
N TYR A 397 -0.14 -36.60 2.70
CA TYR A 397 -0.39 -35.51 1.74
C TYR A 397 0.75 -34.48 1.69
N LEU A 398 1.53 -34.37 2.77
CA LEU A 398 2.71 -33.50 2.84
C LEU A 398 3.70 -33.81 1.70
N ARG A 399 3.74 -35.06 1.21
CA ARG A 399 4.62 -35.48 0.12
C ARG A 399 4.26 -34.87 -1.24
N GLY A 400 2.98 -34.84 -1.58
CA GLY A 400 2.51 -34.23 -2.83
C GLY A 400 2.93 -32.77 -2.89
N ARG A 401 2.81 -32.06 -1.75
CA ARG A 401 3.24 -30.67 -1.58
C ARG A 401 4.76 -30.49 -1.58
N MET A 402 5.55 -31.53 -1.36
CA MET A 402 7.04 -31.46 -1.42
C MET A 402 7.58 -31.67 -2.84
N ARG A 403 6.76 -32.10 -3.81
CA ARG A 403 7.13 -32.09 -5.24
C ARG A 403 6.59 -30.82 -5.88
N TYR A 404 7.44 -30.08 -6.59
CA TYR A 404 6.94 -29.12 -7.57
C TYR A 404 6.27 -29.89 -8.71
N THR A 405 4.95 -29.82 -8.78
CA THR A 405 4.15 -30.50 -9.81
C THR A 405 3.36 -29.43 -10.55
N PRO A 406 3.69 -29.12 -11.82
CA PRO A 406 2.93 -28.14 -12.60
C PRO A 406 1.62 -28.78 -13.07
N VAL A 407 0.63 -28.80 -12.18
CA VAL A 407 -0.78 -29.10 -12.49
C VAL A 407 -1.51 -27.77 -12.64
N THR A 408 -2.30 -27.64 -13.70
CA THR A 408 -2.78 -26.35 -14.23
C THR A 408 -3.92 -25.70 -13.45
N ASP A 409 -4.36 -26.29 -12.34
CA ASP A 409 -5.26 -25.62 -11.37
C ASP A 409 -5.09 -26.26 -9.98
N PRO A 410 -4.62 -25.52 -8.95
CA PRO A 410 -4.53 -26.03 -7.59
C PRO A 410 -5.48 -25.31 -6.62
N ASP A 411 -6.29 -26.09 -5.91
CA ASP A 411 -6.93 -25.68 -4.65
C ASP A 411 -5.92 -24.91 -3.76
N PRO A 412 -6.23 -23.66 -3.35
CA PRO A 412 -5.32 -22.81 -2.59
C PRO A 412 -4.87 -23.46 -1.27
N ASP A 413 -5.64 -24.40 -0.74
CA ASP A 413 -5.33 -25.04 0.53
C ASP A 413 -4.29 -26.16 0.43
N PHE A 414 -4.03 -26.69 -0.78
CA PHE A 414 -3.15 -27.85 -1.03
C PHE A 414 -1.93 -27.57 -1.92
N GLY A 415 -1.68 -26.33 -2.35
CA GLY A 415 -0.50 -25.95 -3.14
C GLY A 415 0.87 -26.36 -2.55
N SER A 416 1.87 -26.52 -3.40
CA SER A 416 3.22 -27.00 -3.03
C SER A 416 3.91 -26.11 -1.99
N TYR A 417 4.74 -26.70 -1.13
CA TYR A 417 5.54 -25.97 -0.15
C TYR A 417 6.63 -25.15 -0.84
N THR A 418 6.57 -23.83 -0.71
CA THR A 418 7.66 -22.93 -1.10
C THR A 418 8.94 -23.30 -0.35
N LEU A 419 10.02 -23.54 -1.10
CA LEU A 419 11.34 -23.90 -0.58
C LEU A 419 11.82 -22.83 0.43
N GLY A 420 11.90 -23.21 1.70
CA GLY A 420 12.31 -22.34 2.82
C GLY A 420 11.22 -22.15 3.89
N SER A 421 9.94 -22.33 3.56
CA SER A 421 8.85 -22.18 4.53
C SER A 421 8.83 -23.30 5.60
N PRO A 422 8.25 -23.06 6.79
CA PRO A 422 7.94 -24.12 7.75
C PRO A 422 6.88 -25.07 7.18
N ILE A 423 7.07 -26.39 7.36
CA ILE A 423 6.06 -27.40 7.03
C ILE A 423 4.94 -27.29 8.08
N SER A 424 3.69 -27.14 7.62
CA SER A 424 2.50 -26.98 8.46
C SER A 424 1.65 -28.27 8.50
N GLY A 425 1.11 -28.60 9.68
CA GLY A 425 0.29 -29.80 9.95
C GLY A 425 -0.70 -29.62 11.11
N PHE A 426 -1.47 -30.67 11.44
CA PHE A 426 -2.61 -30.64 12.38
C PHE A 426 -2.24 -30.98 13.84
N ALA A 427 -3.08 -30.52 14.80
CA ALA A 427 -2.65 -30.29 16.17
C ALA A 427 -3.78 -30.01 17.23
N VAL A 428 -3.70 -30.48 18.51
CA VAL A 428 -4.48 -30.10 19.76
C VAL A 428 -3.68 -29.57 20.99
N ALA A 429 -3.89 -28.33 21.46
CA ALA A 429 -3.22 -27.78 22.64
C ALA A 429 -4.03 -27.94 23.93
N LYS A 430 -3.39 -27.84 25.10
CA LYS A 430 -4.08 -27.77 26.40
C LYS A 430 -4.25 -26.32 26.85
N VAL A 431 -5.44 -25.96 27.29
CA VAL A 431 -5.78 -24.64 27.84
C VAL A 431 -5.14 -24.48 29.22
N VAL A 432 -4.25 -23.50 29.39
CA VAL A 432 -3.55 -23.22 30.67
C VAL A 432 -4.14 -22.07 31.46
N ASP A 433 -4.96 -21.24 30.82
CA ASP A 433 -5.84 -20.26 31.45
C ASP A 433 -6.97 -19.92 30.48
N SER A 434 -8.18 -19.65 30.95
CA SER A 434 -9.26 -19.23 30.06
C SER A 434 -10.18 -18.20 30.68
N GLY A 435 -10.61 -17.29 29.81
CA GLY A 435 -11.56 -16.23 30.05
C GLY A 435 -12.75 -16.23 29.10
N HIS A 436 -12.86 -17.27 28.27
CA HIS A 436 -13.92 -17.47 27.27
C HIS A 436 -14.92 -18.50 27.80
N PRO A 437 -16.24 -18.29 27.65
CA PRO A 437 -17.25 -19.13 28.32
C PRO A 437 -17.15 -20.62 27.96
N ASP A 438 -16.86 -20.92 26.69
CA ASP A 438 -16.91 -22.29 26.15
C ASP A 438 -15.63 -23.13 26.35
N PHE A 439 -14.55 -22.52 26.88
CA PHE A 439 -13.27 -23.21 27.09
C PHE A 439 -12.75 -22.98 28.50
N LYS A 440 -12.33 -24.04 29.20
CA LYS A 440 -11.90 -24.00 30.60
C LYS A 440 -10.42 -24.36 30.74
N LYS A 441 -9.81 -23.87 31.82
CA LYS A 441 -8.43 -24.20 32.22
C LYS A 441 -8.31 -25.70 32.50
N GLY A 442 -7.68 -26.43 31.58
CA GLY A 442 -7.59 -27.88 31.60
C GLY A 442 -8.01 -28.55 30.29
N ASP A 443 -8.83 -27.88 29.48
CA ASP A 443 -9.42 -28.44 28.26
C ASP A 443 -8.37 -28.68 27.16
N LEU A 444 -8.73 -29.50 26.17
CA LEU A 444 -7.95 -29.80 24.97
C LEU A 444 -8.65 -29.19 23.75
N VAL A 445 -7.91 -28.49 22.87
CA VAL A 445 -8.46 -27.72 21.75
C VAL A 445 -7.73 -27.99 20.42
N TRP A 446 -8.42 -28.61 19.45
CA TRP A 446 -7.91 -28.95 18.11
C TRP A 446 -7.96 -27.77 17.14
N GLY A 447 -6.95 -27.70 16.28
CA GLY A 447 -6.97 -26.78 15.15
C GLY A 447 -5.70 -26.80 14.32
N ARG A 448 -5.80 -26.17 13.15
CA ARG A 448 -4.68 -25.99 12.21
C ARG A 448 -3.74 -24.89 12.72
N ARG A 449 -3.00 -25.17 13.83
CA ARG A 449 -1.79 -24.51 14.40
C ARG A 449 -1.54 -24.72 15.93
N VAL A 450 -2.16 -25.69 16.64
CA VAL A 450 -1.95 -25.86 18.12
C VAL A 450 -1.99 -27.31 18.65
N GLY A 451 -0.86 -27.98 18.99
CA GLY A 451 -0.66 -29.25 19.78
C GLY A 451 -0.87 -30.68 19.14
N TRP A 452 -1.51 -31.69 19.79
CA TRP A 452 -1.97 -32.99 19.14
C TRP A 452 -3.07 -33.83 19.87
N GLU A 453 -4.01 -34.44 19.12
CA GLU A 453 -4.91 -35.59 19.48
C GLU A 453 -4.68 -36.71 18.46
N GLU A 454 -4.89 -37.96 18.88
CA GLU A 454 -4.40 -39.14 18.16
C GLU A 454 -5.20 -39.45 16.87
N TYR A 455 -6.53 -39.25 16.87
CA TYR A 455 -7.44 -39.90 15.90
C TYR A 455 -8.01 -39.06 14.75
N SER A 456 -7.99 -37.72 14.83
CA SER A 456 -8.92 -36.87 14.07
C SER A 456 -8.90 -37.07 12.54
N MET A 457 -7.76 -36.88 11.88
CA MET A 457 -7.71 -36.88 10.40
C MET A 457 -7.86 -38.27 9.74
N PRO A 458 -7.15 -39.34 10.17
CA PRO A 458 -7.28 -40.65 9.53
C PRO A 458 -8.65 -41.29 9.74
N GLY A 459 -9.29 -41.00 10.88
CA GLY A 459 -10.61 -41.53 11.23
C GLY A 459 -11.74 -40.95 10.37
N ILE A 460 -11.81 -39.63 10.21
CA ILE A 460 -12.78 -39.00 9.29
C ILE A 460 -12.60 -39.54 7.87
N THR A 461 -11.34 -39.64 7.41
CA THR A 461 -11.00 -40.16 6.07
C THR A 461 -11.47 -41.61 5.88
N ALA A 462 -11.25 -42.47 6.87
CA ALA A 462 -11.71 -43.85 6.86
C ALA A 462 -13.24 -43.95 6.91
N TYR A 463 -13.90 -43.13 7.73
CA TYR A 463 -15.35 -43.14 7.91
C TYR A 463 -16.07 -42.64 6.65
N PHE A 464 -15.95 -41.38 6.26
CA PHE A 464 -16.71 -40.84 5.11
C PHE A 464 -16.32 -41.51 3.79
N GLY A 465 -15.03 -41.85 3.61
CA GLY A 465 -14.54 -42.54 2.42
C GLY A 465 -15.06 -43.97 2.24
N PHE A 466 -15.25 -44.71 3.33
CA PHE A 466 -15.71 -46.10 3.26
C PHE A 466 -17.20 -46.24 3.59
N TYR A 467 -17.67 -45.67 4.70
CA TYR A 467 -19.05 -45.78 5.17
C TYR A 467 -20.03 -45.08 4.22
N ASP A 468 -19.84 -43.78 3.97
CA ASP A 468 -20.77 -43.01 3.13
C ASP A 468 -20.52 -43.25 1.63
N ILE A 469 -19.31 -42.93 1.12
CA ILE A 469 -19.02 -42.98 -0.32
C ILE A 469 -19.15 -44.40 -0.91
N CYS A 470 -18.61 -45.42 -0.22
CA CYS A 470 -18.75 -46.80 -0.67
C CYS A 470 -20.05 -47.49 -0.20
N SER A 471 -20.77 -46.99 0.81
CA SER A 471 -22.07 -47.54 1.27
C SER A 471 -22.07 -49.10 1.35
N PRO A 472 -21.15 -49.70 2.13
CA PRO A 472 -20.85 -51.13 2.10
C PRO A 472 -21.96 -51.97 2.75
N LYS A 473 -22.07 -53.23 2.32
CA LYS A 473 -23.09 -54.17 2.83
C LYS A 473 -22.44 -55.43 3.38
N LYS A 474 -23.09 -56.01 4.38
CA LYS A 474 -22.71 -57.29 4.99
C LYS A 474 -22.52 -58.37 3.92
N GLY A 475 -21.37 -59.05 3.95
CA GLY A 475 -20.98 -60.09 3.00
C GLY A 475 -20.27 -59.59 1.73
N GLU A 476 -20.21 -58.28 1.48
CA GLU A 476 -19.43 -57.76 0.34
C GLU A 476 -17.92 -57.97 0.56
N ARG A 477 -17.18 -58.25 -0.53
CA ARG A 477 -15.75 -58.55 -0.51
C ARG A 477 -14.93 -57.27 -0.68
N VAL A 478 -14.25 -56.86 0.38
CA VAL A 478 -13.52 -55.60 0.51
C VAL A 478 -12.01 -55.84 0.42
N TYR A 479 -11.33 -55.10 -0.46
CA TYR A 479 -9.87 -55.02 -0.48
C TYR A 479 -9.39 -53.66 0.03
N VAL A 480 -8.33 -53.65 0.84
CA VAL A 480 -7.69 -52.42 1.35
C VAL A 480 -6.20 -52.47 1.03
N SER A 481 -5.72 -51.53 0.22
CA SER A 481 -4.28 -51.38 -0.06
C SER A 481 -3.57 -50.61 1.07
N ALA A 482 -2.30 -50.93 1.31
CA ALA A 482 -1.49 -50.38 2.42
C ALA A 482 -2.20 -50.43 3.80
N ALA A 483 -2.88 -51.55 4.07
CA ALA A 483 -3.83 -51.69 5.16
C ALA A 483 -3.24 -51.50 6.57
N SER A 484 -1.91 -51.61 6.75
CA SER A 484 -1.24 -51.34 8.03
C SER A 484 -0.93 -49.85 8.29
N GLY A 485 -1.36 -48.95 7.40
CA GLY A 485 -1.27 -47.50 7.56
C GLY A 485 -2.44 -46.89 8.33
N ALA A 486 -2.30 -45.63 8.78
CA ALA A 486 -3.25 -44.96 9.67
C ALA A 486 -4.72 -44.99 9.21
N VAL A 487 -4.99 -44.78 7.91
CA VAL A 487 -6.35 -44.87 7.34
C VAL A 487 -6.76 -46.33 7.13
N GLY A 488 -5.89 -47.13 6.50
CA GLY A 488 -6.18 -48.52 6.12
C GLY A 488 -6.54 -49.42 7.30
N GLN A 489 -5.90 -49.25 8.47
CA GLN A 489 -6.19 -50.05 9.65
C GLN A 489 -7.59 -49.76 10.21
N LEU A 490 -8.07 -48.52 10.06
CA LEU A 490 -9.43 -48.12 10.47
C LEU A 490 -10.48 -48.58 9.45
N VAL A 491 -10.23 -48.39 8.14
CA VAL A 491 -11.16 -48.85 7.08
C VAL A 491 -11.44 -50.34 7.20
N GLY A 492 -10.42 -51.17 7.38
CA GLY A 492 -10.60 -52.61 7.49
C GLY A 492 -11.43 -53.01 8.72
N GLN A 493 -11.19 -52.38 9.88
CA GLN A 493 -11.95 -52.65 11.09
C GLN A 493 -13.42 -52.19 10.97
N ILE A 494 -13.67 -51.03 10.36
CA ILE A 494 -15.04 -50.57 10.04
C ILE A 494 -15.73 -51.57 9.09
N ALA A 495 -15.04 -52.05 8.06
CA ALA A 495 -15.55 -53.06 7.14
C ALA A 495 -15.88 -54.40 7.86
N LYS A 496 -15.03 -54.84 8.80
CA LYS A 496 -15.31 -56.02 9.64
C LYS A 496 -16.52 -55.82 10.55
N LEU A 497 -16.69 -54.64 11.16
CA LEU A 497 -17.87 -54.32 11.99
C LEU A 497 -19.17 -54.28 11.17
N MET A 498 -19.10 -53.87 9.91
CA MET A 498 -20.23 -53.94 8.95
C MET A 498 -20.44 -55.35 8.37
N GLY A 499 -19.65 -56.34 8.80
CA GLY A 499 -19.78 -57.75 8.43
C GLY A 499 -19.31 -58.07 7.01
N CYS A 500 -18.34 -57.32 6.48
CA CYS A 500 -17.69 -57.61 5.21
C CYS A 500 -16.66 -58.73 5.34
N TYR A 501 -16.27 -59.32 4.21
CA TYR A 501 -15.06 -60.13 4.09
C TYR A 501 -13.92 -59.23 3.60
N VAL A 502 -12.86 -59.08 4.40
CA VAL A 502 -11.87 -58.01 4.25
C VAL A 502 -10.47 -58.61 4.12
N VAL A 503 -9.80 -58.30 3.00
CA VAL A 503 -8.40 -58.67 2.76
C VAL A 503 -7.54 -57.41 2.70
N GLY A 504 -6.38 -57.44 3.35
CA GLY A 504 -5.43 -56.32 3.37
C GLY A 504 -4.12 -56.65 2.66
N SER A 505 -3.43 -55.63 2.14
CA SER A 505 -2.02 -55.78 1.72
C SER A 505 -1.09 -54.86 2.52
N ALA A 506 0.07 -55.40 2.91
CA ALA A 506 1.10 -54.69 3.66
C ALA A 506 2.51 -55.01 3.15
N GLY A 507 3.51 -54.24 3.59
CA GLY A 507 4.86 -54.24 3.00
C GLY A 507 5.94 -55.01 3.78
N SER A 508 5.56 -55.86 4.74
CA SER A 508 6.45 -56.83 5.42
C SER A 508 5.61 -57.93 6.10
N LYS A 509 6.24 -59.04 6.48
CA LYS A 509 5.52 -60.20 7.08
C LYS A 509 4.88 -59.86 8.42
N GLU A 510 5.57 -59.10 9.28
CA GLU A 510 5.04 -58.72 10.60
C GLU A 510 3.78 -57.86 10.46
N LYS A 511 3.73 -56.99 9.44
CA LYS A 511 2.54 -56.15 9.16
C LYS A 511 1.37 -56.94 8.59
N VAL A 512 1.65 -58.00 7.82
CA VAL A 512 0.64 -58.94 7.32
C VAL A 512 0.06 -59.78 8.46
N GLU A 513 0.88 -60.21 9.40
CA GLU A 513 0.44 -60.91 10.61
C GLU A 513 -0.37 -59.99 11.53
N LEU A 514 0.06 -58.73 11.70
CA LEU A 514 -0.64 -57.71 12.49
C LEU A 514 -2.07 -57.43 11.98
N LEU A 515 -2.27 -57.41 10.65
CA LEU A 515 -3.60 -57.22 10.04
C LEU A 515 -4.61 -58.28 10.49
N LYS A 516 -4.20 -59.55 10.51
CA LYS A 516 -5.07 -60.67 10.90
C LYS A 516 -5.21 -60.74 12.42
N SER A 517 -4.08 -60.72 13.14
CA SER A 517 -4.03 -60.95 14.59
C SER A 517 -4.55 -59.79 15.45
N LYS A 518 -4.37 -58.53 15.02
CA LYS A 518 -4.72 -57.33 15.80
C LYS A 518 -5.86 -56.50 15.22
N PHE A 519 -6.03 -56.49 13.89
CA PHE A 519 -7.04 -55.69 13.21
C PHE A 519 -8.19 -56.51 12.58
N GLY A 520 -8.22 -57.84 12.80
CA GLY A 520 -9.36 -58.70 12.48
C GLY A 520 -9.63 -58.93 10.99
N PHE A 521 -8.68 -58.63 10.11
CA PHE A 521 -8.79 -58.92 8.67
C PHE A 521 -8.88 -60.44 8.44
N ASP A 522 -9.76 -60.87 7.54
CA ASP A 522 -9.97 -62.31 7.26
C ASP A 522 -8.75 -62.94 6.56
N ASP A 523 -8.05 -62.17 5.73
CA ASP A 523 -6.74 -62.53 5.20
C ASP A 523 -5.88 -61.29 4.89
N ALA A 524 -4.59 -61.50 4.64
CA ALA A 524 -3.66 -60.47 4.17
C ALA A 524 -2.41 -61.08 3.53
N PHE A 525 -1.79 -60.35 2.60
CA PHE A 525 -0.59 -60.75 1.86
C PHE A 525 0.49 -59.65 1.79
N ASN A 526 1.75 -60.04 1.63
CA ASN A 526 2.85 -59.09 1.48
C ASN A 526 3.01 -58.70 0.01
N TYR A 527 2.63 -57.47 -0.35
CA TYR A 527 2.67 -57.02 -1.75
C TYR A 527 4.09 -56.92 -2.34
N LYS A 528 5.15 -57.08 -1.52
CA LYS A 528 6.54 -57.14 -1.99
C LYS A 528 7.02 -58.54 -2.36
N GLU A 529 6.27 -59.58 -1.99
CA GLU A 529 6.60 -60.99 -2.29
C GLU A 529 5.75 -61.56 -3.44
N GLU A 530 4.66 -60.90 -3.82
CA GLU A 530 3.88 -61.25 -5.02
C GLU A 530 4.44 -60.53 -6.25
N HIS A 531 4.71 -61.27 -7.32
CA HIS A 531 5.21 -60.72 -8.59
C HIS A 531 4.10 -60.37 -9.60
N ASP A 532 2.90 -60.90 -9.40
CA ASP A 532 1.71 -60.64 -10.23
C ASP A 532 0.51 -60.38 -9.31
N PHE A 533 -0.03 -59.17 -9.38
CA PHE A 533 -1.16 -58.75 -8.53
C PHE A 533 -2.51 -59.24 -9.03
N ASP A 534 -2.68 -59.58 -10.32
CA ASP A 534 -3.92 -60.19 -10.82
C ASP A 534 -4.04 -61.62 -10.31
N VAL A 535 -2.95 -62.40 -10.40
CA VAL A 535 -2.87 -63.76 -9.84
C VAL A 535 -3.01 -63.75 -8.31
N ALA A 536 -2.36 -62.81 -7.62
CA ALA A 536 -2.50 -62.68 -6.16
C ALA A 536 -3.94 -62.33 -5.76
N LEU A 537 -4.57 -61.34 -6.39
CA LEU A 537 -5.95 -60.94 -6.06
C LEU A 537 -6.94 -62.07 -6.35
N LYS A 538 -6.80 -62.82 -7.45
CA LYS A 538 -7.65 -64.00 -7.75
C LYS A 538 -7.53 -65.11 -6.70
N ARG A 539 -6.40 -65.22 -5.99
CA ARG A 539 -6.20 -66.19 -4.90
C ARG A 539 -7.08 -65.90 -3.68
N TYR A 540 -7.24 -64.61 -3.32
CA TYR A 540 -8.02 -64.17 -2.16
C TYR A 540 -9.46 -63.74 -2.52
N PHE A 541 -9.68 -63.36 -3.78
CA PHE A 541 -10.95 -62.94 -4.36
C PHE A 541 -11.27 -63.74 -5.65
N PRO A 542 -11.45 -65.08 -5.58
CA PRO A 542 -11.77 -65.90 -6.76
C PRO A 542 -13.12 -65.54 -7.40
N GLU A 543 -14.00 -64.87 -6.65
CA GLU A 543 -15.28 -64.32 -7.10
C GLU A 543 -15.20 -62.86 -7.60
N GLY A 544 -14.05 -62.21 -7.45
CA GLY A 544 -13.85 -60.76 -7.61
C GLY A 544 -14.09 -59.92 -6.35
N ILE A 545 -13.83 -58.62 -6.47
CA ILE A 545 -13.85 -57.61 -5.41
C ILE A 545 -15.09 -56.73 -5.54
N ASP A 546 -15.84 -56.52 -4.46
CA ASP A 546 -17.03 -55.64 -4.44
C ASP A 546 -16.66 -54.18 -4.12
N ILE A 547 -15.70 -53.96 -3.21
CA ILE A 547 -15.24 -52.64 -2.80
C ILE A 547 -13.71 -52.62 -2.69
N TYR A 548 -13.08 -51.57 -3.21
CA TYR A 548 -11.67 -51.27 -2.99
C TYR A 548 -11.52 -49.92 -2.32
N PHE A 549 -10.76 -49.87 -1.22
CA PHE A 549 -10.30 -48.60 -0.65
C PHE A 549 -8.84 -48.39 -1.03
N GLU A 550 -8.57 -47.37 -1.84
CA GLU A 550 -7.28 -47.15 -2.49
C GLU A 550 -6.41 -46.13 -1.72
N ASN A 551 -5.24 -46.59 -1.27
CA ASN A 551 -4.19 -45.85 -0.55
C ASN A 551 -2.80 -45.94 -1.25
N VAL A 552 -2.71 -46.47 -2.48
CA VAL A 552 -1.43 -46.84 -3.14
C VAL A 552 -1.37 -46.44 -4.62
N GLY A 553 -2.30 -46.87 -5.47
CA GLY A 553 -2.31 -46.63 -6.92
C GLY A 553 -1.32 -47.49 -7.73
N GLY A 554 -1.22 -47.22 -9.04
CA GLY A 554 -0.30 -47.93 -9.96
C GLY A 554 -0.79 -49.33 -10.35
N LYS A 555 0.14 -50.26 -10.62
CA LYS A 555 -0.15 -51.65 -11.03
C LYS A 555 -1.16 -52.38 -10.11
N MET A 556 -1.22 -52.02 -8.82
CA MET A 556 -2.22 -52.58 -7.90
C MET A 556 -3.65 -52.15 -8.28
N LEU A 557 -3.87 -50.87 -8.58
CA LEU A 557 -5.17 -50.38 -9.05
C LEU A 557 -5.57 -51.02 -10.38
N ASP A 558 -4.62 -51.20 -11.29
CA ASP A 558 -4.85 -51.82 -12.60
C ASP A 558 -5.29 -53.30 -12.47
N ALA A 559 -4.60 -54.07 -11.63
CA ALA A 559 -4.97 -55.44 -11.27
C ALA A 559 -6.29 -55.52 -10.49
N VAL A 560 -6.62 -54.52 -9.66
CA VAL A 560 -7.94 -54.45 -9.01
C VAL A 560 -9.04 -54.20 -10.04
N LEU A 561 -8.88 -53.30 -11.02
CA LEU A 561 -9.89 -53.07 -12.06
C LEU A 561 -10.20 -54.35 -12.87
N LEU A 562 -9.18 -55.18 -13.13
CA LEU A 562 -9.35 -56.53 -13.70
C LEU A 562 -10.18 -57.46 -12.81
N ASN A 563 -10.13 -57.30 -11.48
CA ASN A 563 -10.78 -58.18 -10.50
C ASN A 563 -12.03 -57.61 -9.80
N MET A 564 -12.39 -56.35 -10.00
CA MET A 564 -13.67 -55.80 -9.51
C MET A 564 -14.86 -56.58 -10.10
N ARG A 565 -15.92 -56.74 -9.31
CA ARG A 565 -17.24 -57.25 -9.74
C ARG A 565 -18.05 -56.16 -10.45
N PHE A 566 -19.14 -56.57 -11.09
CA PHE A 566 -20.09 -55.65 -11.72
C PHE A 566 -20.76 -54.75 -10.67
N ARG A 567 -20.76 -53.42 -10.90
CA ARG A 567 -21.15 -52.37 -9.94
C ARG A 567 -20.29 -52.31 -8.66
N GLY A 568 -19.05 -52.79 -8.73
CA GLY A 568 -18.07 -52.57 -7.67
C GLY A 568 -17.81 -51.07 -7.42
N ARG A 569 -17.33 -50.73 -6.22
CA ARG A 569 -17.05 -49.34 -5.81
C ARG A 569 -15.58 -49.17 -5.42
N ILE A 570 -15.01 -48.01 -5.74
CA ILE A 570 -13.64 -47.65 -5.38
C ILE A 570 -13.65 -46.24 -4.79
N ALA A 571 -13.30 -46.13 -3.52
CA ALA A 571 -12.99 -44.84 -2.89
C ALA A 571 -11.48 -44.60 -2.96
N ALA A 572 -11.10 -43.49 -3.59
CA ALA A 572 -9.71 -43.06 -3.72
C ALA A 572 -9.44 -41.88 -2.78
N ALA A 573 -8.81 -42.17 -1.64
CA ALA A 573 -8.30 -41.12 -0.75
C ALA A 573 -7.04 -40.47 -1.39
N CYS A 574 -6.70 -39.24 -0.97
CA CYS A 574 -5.60 -38.43 -1.54
C CYS A 574 -4.17 -38.93 -1.22
N GLY A 575 -3.90 -40.21 -1.42
CA GLY A 575 -2.61 -40.85 -1.21
C GLY A 575 -2.30 -41.92 -2.26
N MET A 576 -1.90 -41.53 -3.47
CA MET A 576 -1.30 -42.48 -4.43
C MET A 576 0.17 -42.75 -4.07
N ILE A 577 0.38 -43.40 -2.92
CA ILE A 577 1.70 -43.50 -2.24
C ILE A 577 2.78 -44.14 -3.13
N SER A 578 2.42 -45.07 -4.02
CA SER A 578 3.38 -45.65 -4.97
C SER A 578 3.87 -44.63 -6.01
N GLN A 579 2.96 -43.84 -6.57
CA GLN A 579 3.23 -42.95 -7.70
C GLN A 579 4.07 -41.73 -7.31
N TYR A 580 3.98 -41.25 -6.06
CA TYR A 580 4.84 -40.15 -5.55
C TYR A 580 6.33 -40.50 -5.45
N ASN A 581 6.75 -41.74 -5.71
CA ASN A 581 8.17 -42.11 -5.86
C ASN A 581 8.67 -42.03 -7.31
N LEU A 582 7.82 -42.22 -8.31
CA LEU A 582 8.23 -42.44 -9.70
C LEU A 582 8.49 -41.11 -10.45
N HIS A 583 9.27 -41.16 -11.53
CA HIS A 583 9.52 -40.01 -12.42
C HIS A 583 8.40 -39.78 -13.44
N GLN A 584 7.65 -40.83 -13.78
CA GLN A 584 6.39 -40.77 -14.53
C GLN A 584 5.37 -41.68 -13.83
N PRO A 585 4.06 -41.35 -13.81
CA PRO A 585 3.03 -42.23 -13.27
C PRO A 585 2.97 -43.57 -14.03
N GLU A 586 2.57 -44.65 -13.35
CA GLU A 586 2.28 -45.91 -14.05
C GLU A 586 0.94 -45.80 -14.79
N THR A 587 0.96 -46.06 -16.10
CA THR A 587 -0.25 -46.06 -16.93
C THR A 587 -1.19 -47.19 -16.51
N ILE A 588 -2.39 -46.82 -16.04
CA ILE A 588 -3.49 -47.76 -15.80
C ILE A 588 -4.09 -48.13 -17.16
N GLN A 589 -3.91 -49.37 -17.59
CA GLN A 589 -4.34 -49.88 -18.91
C GLN A 589 -5.79 -50.36 -18.88
N ASN A 590 -6.26 -50.86 -17.73
CA ASN A 590 -7.53 -51.55 -17.56
C ASN A 590 -8.71 -50.63 -17.21
N LEU A 591 -8.57 -49.31 -17.41
CA LEU A 591 -9.61 -48.30 -17.17
C LEU A 591 -10.93 -48.56 -17.90
N THR A 592 -10.89 -49.26 -19.05
CA THR A 592 -12.11 -49.67 -19.78
C THR A 592 -13.06 -50.55 -18.96
N ASN A 593 -12.53 -51.29 -17.96
CA ASN A 593 -13.34 -52.06 -17.02
C ASN A 593 -14.26 -51.18 -16.17
N ILE A 594 -13.94 -49.90 -15.95
CA ILE A 594 -14.81 -48.95 -15.23
C ILE A 594 -16.15 -48.84 -15.97
N VAL A 595 -16.11 -48.73 -17.30
CA VAL A 595 -17.32 -48.66 -18.14
C VAL A 595 -17.98 -50.04 -18.24
N TYR A 596 -17.25 -51.08 -18.66
CA TYR A 596 -17.83 -52.40 -18.92
C TYR A 596 -18.44 -53.05 -17.67
N LYS A 597 -17.79 -52.90 -16.51
CA LYS A 597 -18.28 -53.43 -15.23
C LYS A 597 -19.11 -52.41 -14.44
N ARG A 598 -19.28 -51.18 -14.94
CA ARG A 598 -19.99 -50.07 -14.28
C ARG A 598 -19.47 -49.79 -12.86
N ILE A 599 -18.15 -49.71 -12.71
CA ILE A 599 -17.48 -49.45 -11.43
C ILE A 599 -17.68 -47.97 -11.08
N ARG A 600 -18.10 -47.66 -9.85
CA ARG A 600 -18.07 -46.28 -9.34
C ARG A 600 -16.68 -46.02 -8.75
N LEU A 601 -15.90 -45.16 -9.39
CA LEU A 601 -14.61 -44.67 -8.88
C LEU A 601 -14.79 -43.22 -8.43
N GLU A 602 -14.52 -42.93 -7.17
CA GLU A 602 -14.77 -41.62 -6.56
C GLU A 602 -13.56 -41.17 -5.73
N GLY A 603 -13.06 -39.97 -6.03
CA GLY A 603 -12.02 -39.29 -5.25
C GLY A 603 -12.64 -38.27 -4.31
N PHE A 604 -12.10 -38.13 -3.10
CA PHE A 604 -12.67 -37.24 -2.07
C PHE A 604 -11.58 -36.61 -1.21
N VAL A 605 -11.85 -35.40 -0.68
CA VAL A 605 -10.98 -34.71 0.27
C VAL A 605 -11.67 -34.66 1.63
N VAL A 606 -10.94 -34.97 2.70
CA VAL A 606 -11.49 -35.04 4.07
C VAL A 606 -11.96 -33.69 4.63
N MET A 607 -11.52 -32.57 4.04
CA MET A 607 -11.91 -31.21 4.45
C MET A 607 -13.40 -30.95 4.20
N ASP A 608 -13.97 -31.57 3.16
CA ASP A 608 -15.37 -31.40 2.71
C ASP A 608 -16.40 -31.93 3.72
N TYR A 609 -15.94 -32.61 4.79
CA TYR A 609 -16.75 -33.29 5.80
C TYR A 609 -16.45 -32.81 7.23
N PHE A 610 -15.70 -31.71 7.39
CA PHE A 610 -15.32 -31.17 8.71
C PHE A 610 -16.50 -30.62 9.53
N ASP A 611 -17.54 -30.11 8.86
CA ASP A 611 -18.81 -29.72 9.49
C ASP A 611 -19.54 -30.91 10.13
N GLN A 612 -19.28 -32.12 9.63
CA GLN A 612 -19.88 -33.37 10.06
C GLN A 612 -18.99 -34.21 11.00
N TYR A 613 -17.91 -33.61 11.54
CA TYR A 613 -16.96 -34.30 12.43
C TYR A 613 -17.64 -34.97 13.64
N SER A 614 -18.70 -34.38 14.18
CA SER A 614 -19.51 -34.96 15.26
C SER A 614 -20.08 -36.34 14.91
N LYS A 615 -20.62 -36.53 13.70
CA LYS A 615 -21.18 -37.82 13.23
C LYS A 615 -20.13 -38.93 13.25
N PHE A 616 -18.89 -38.60 12.87
CA PHE A 616 -17.77 -39.53 12.93
C PHE A 616 -17.40 -39.87 14.39
N LEU A 617 -17.36 -38.88 15.29
CA LEU A 617 -17.07 -39.10 16.70
C LEU A 617 -18.15 -39.97 17.38
N ASP A 618 -19.43 -39.71 17.11
CA ASP A 618 -20.56 -40.47 17.64
C ASP A 618 -20.51 -41.95 17.21
N PHE A 619 -20.00 -42.25 16.02
CA PHE A 619 -19.78 -43.61 15.53
C PHE A 619 -18.51 -44.27 16.11
N ILE A 620 -17.37 -43.56 16.09
CA ILE A 620 -16.07 -44.17 16.37
C ILE A 620 -15.79 -44.31 17.88
N LEU A 621 -16.24 -43.36 18.70
CA LEU A 621 -15.91 -43.33 20.13
C LEU A 621 -16.53 -44.50 20.92
N PRO A 622 -17.79 -44.93 20.68
CA PRO A 622 -18.29 -46.18 21.27
C PRO A 622 -17.47 -47.38 20.82
N CYS A 623 -17.14 -47.48 19.53
CA CYS A 623 -16.38 -48.61 18.99
C CYS A 623 -14.97 -48.72 19.60
N ILE A 624 -14.27 -47.60 19.81
CA ILE A 624 -12.96 -47.59 20.48
C ILE A 624 -13.09 -47.89 21.98
N ARG A 625 -14.06 -47.28 22.68
CA ARG A 625 -14.30 -47.50 24.13
C ARG A 625 -14.68 -48.94 24.47
N GLU A 626 -15.38 -49.61 23.56
CA GLU A 626 -15.78 -51.02 23.69
C GLU A 626 -14.71 -52.00 23.16
N GLY A 627 -13.52 -51.50 22.76
CA GLY A 627 -12.42 -52.33 22.24
C GLY A 627 -12.66 -52.94 20.86
N LYS A 628 -13.74 -52.55 20.18
CA LYS A 628 -14.14 -53.04 18.85
C LYS A 628 -13.29 -52.47 17.70
N ILE A 629 -12.56 -51.39 17.95
CA ILE A 629 -11.55 -50.82 17.05
C ILE A 629 -10.28 -50.56 17.85
N VAL A 630 -9.14 -51.06 17.34
CA VAL A 630 -7.81 -50.93 17.91
C VAL A 630 -6.92 -50.17 16.93
N TYR A 631 -6.10 -49.25 17.43
CA TYR A 631 -5.23 -48.39 16.63
C TYR A 631 -3.78 -48.44 17.15
N VAL A 632 -2.83 -48.03 16.31
CA VAL A 632 -1.38 -48.10 16.57
C VAL A 632 -0.71 -46.85 15.99
N GLU A 633 0.36 -46.39 16.64
CA GLU A 633 1.17 -45.21 16.27
C GLU A 633 2.68 -45.50 16.40
N ASP A 634 3.52 -44.66 15.79
CA ASP A 634 4.98 -44.86 15.62
C ASP A 634 5.75 -43.52 15.76
N MET A 635 6.26 -43.23 16.97
CA MET A 635 6.84 -41.93 17.35
C MET A 635 8.37 -41.88 17.30
N ALA A 636 8.93 -40.68 17.12
CA ALA A 636 10.36 -40.41 17.32
C ALA A 636 10.61 -38.99 17.88
N GLU A 637 11.79 -38.77 18.48
CA GLU A 637 12.06 -37.61 19.35
C GLU A 637 13.10 -36.63 18.76
N GLY A 638 13.13 -35.38 19.27
CA GLY A 638 14.10 -34.33 18.89
C GLY A 638 13.56 -33.25 17.93
N LEU A 639 14.35 -32.20 17.64
CA LEU A 639 14.07 -31.23 16.57
C LEU A 639 14.89 -31.52 15.28
N GLU A 640 15.56 -32.67 15.24
CA GLU A 640 16.51 -33.07 14.19
C GLU A 640 15.94 -34.16 13.26
N SER A 641 15.06 -35.02 13.79
CA SER A 641 14.73 -36.34 13.22
C SER A 641 13.52 -36.34 12.27
N GLY A 642 13.00 -35.16 11.92
CA GLY A 642 11.80 -34.98 11.07
C GLY A 642 11.97 -35.49 9.65
N PRO A 643 13.12 -35.25 8.99
CA PRO A 643 13.43 -35.91 7.74
C PRO A 643 13.42 -37.43 7.89
N ALA A 644 13.95 -37.99 8.98
CA ALA A 644 14.00 -39.44 9.18
C ALA A 644 12.60 -40.06 9.31
N ALA A 645 11.68 -39.41 10.02
CA ALA A 645 10.28 -39.83 10.14
C ALA A 645 9.46 -39.63 8.85
N LEU A 646 9.64 -38.51 8.14
CA LEU A 646 9.03 -38.32 6.82
C LEU A 646 9.55 -39.37 5.82
N ILE A 647 10.85 -39.70 5.86
CA ILE A 647 11.43 -40.80 5.09
C ILE A 647 10.89 -42.16 5.55
N GLY A 648 10.65 -42.38 6.85
CA GLY A 648 10.00 -43.58 7.40
C GLY A 648 8.61 -43.81 6.81
N LEU A 649 7.75 -42.79 6.91
CA LEU A 649 6.41 -42.72 6.32
C LEU A 649 6.45 -42.92 4.79
N PHE A 650 7.33 -42.20 4.08
CA PHE A 650 7.41 -42.25 2.61
C PHE A 650 8.13 -43.49 2.05
N SER A 651 8.72 -44.32 2.91
CA SER A 651 9.23 -45.66 2.58
C SER A 651 8.33 -46.80 3.08
N GLY A 652 7.17 -46.49 3.66
CA GLY A 652 6.21 -47.48 4.18
C GLY A 652 6.73 -48.28 5.37
N ARG A 653 7.71 -47.74 6.11
CA ARG A 653 8.31 -48.40 7.27
C ARG A 653 7.48 -48.22 8.54
N ASN A 654 6.70 -47.16 8.64
CA ASN A 654 5.75 -46.90 9.72
C ASN A 654 4.66 -47.97 9.89
N ILE A 655 4.10 -48.07 11.10
CA ILE A 655 2.82 -48.73 11.38
C ILE A 655 1.92 -47.66 12.01
N GLY A 656 0.78 -47.35 11.40
CA GLY A 656 -0.01 -46.18 11.82
C GLY A 656 0.60 -44.82 11.46
N LYS A 657 0.66 -43.90 12.42
CA LYS A 657 0.94 -42.45 12.29
C LYS A 657 2.33 -42.06 12.85
N GLN A 658 2.97 -41.00 12.32
CA GLN A 658 4.41 -40.69 12.52
C GLN A 658 4.67 -39.17 12.75
N VAL A 659 5.73 -38.76 13.51
CA VAL A 659 5.96 -37.35 13.97
C VAL A 659 7.44 -37.00 14.32
N VAL A 660 8.12 -36.00 13.70
CA VAL A 660 9.34 -35.24 14.22
C VAL A 660 9.63 -33.87 13.46
N LYS A 661 10.83 -33.20 13.49
CA LYS A 661 11.13 -31.78 13.04
C LYS A 661 12.55 -31.50 12.39
N ARG A 662 12.97 -30.26 11.96
CA ARG A 662 14.16 -29.98 11.03
C ARG A 662 14.97 -28.62 11.08
N VAL A 663 16.30 -28.61 10.77
CA VAL A 663 17.26 -27.45 10.54
C VAL A 663 18.02 -27.53 9.16
N TRP A 664 18.47 -26.42 8.49
CA TRP A 664 18.83 -26.38 7.01
C TRP A 664 19.73 -25.23 6.43
N ARG A 665 20.19 -25.31 5.12
CA ARG A 665 20.67 -24.17 4.23
C ARG A 665 20.58 -24.36 2.66
N ALA A 666 21.34 -23.63 1.79
CA ALA A 666 20.91 -23.15 0.42
C ALA A 666 22.01 -22.85 -0.71
N CYS A 667 21.59 -22.36 -1.92
CA CYS A 667 22.28 -21.66 -3.09
C CYS A 667 22.95 -22.47 -4.28
N PRO A 668 23.38 -21.88 -5.47
CA PRO A 668 22.80 -20.87 -6.44
C PRO A 668 23.13 -21.00 -8.01
N SER A 669 22.66 -20.04 -8.86
CA SER A 669 23.13 -19.53 -10.24
C SER A 669 23.09 -20.43 -11.54
N SER A 670 23.33 -20.01 -12.83
CA SER A 670 23.91 -18.80 -13.53
C SER A 670 23.40 -18.49 -15.01
N THR A 671 24.19 -17.82 -15.91
CA THR A 671 23.81 -17.12 -17.20
C THR A 671 24.83 -17.24 -18.39
N MET A 672 24.54 -16.73 -19.63
CA MET A 672 25.52 -16.49 -20.77
C MET A 672 25.05 -15.49 -21.90
N ALA A 673 25.95 -15.05 -22.83
CA ALA A 673 25.75 -14.05 -23.93
C ALA A 673 26.75 -14.20 -25.15
N VAL A 674 26.63 -13.41 -26.27
CA VAL A 674 27.47 -13.42 -27.53
C VAL A 674 27.64 -12.00 -28.22
N SER A 675 28.47 -11.83 -29.28
CA SER A 675 29.15 -10.57 -29.75
C SER A 675 29.17 -10.25 -31.30
N GLY A 676 29.85 -9.16 -31.74
CA GLY A 676 30.07 -8.70 -33.17
C GLY A 676 31.19 -7.63 -33.37
N GLU A 677 31.51 -7.22 -34.62
CA GLU A 677 32.78 -6.51 -35.07
C GLU A 677 32.69 -4.95 -35.34
N THR A 678 33.70 -4.33 -36.01
CA THR A 678 34.26 -2.98 -35.67
C THR A 678 34.81 -2.07 -36.84
N VAL A 679 34.54 -0.73 -36.87
CA VAL A 679 34.92 0.28 -37.94
C VAL A 679 35.43 1.68 -37.45
N SER A 680 36.66 2.15 -37.69
CA SER A 680 37.31 3.23 -36.86
C SER A 680 36.57 4.58 -36.61
N ASN A 681 36.54 5.07 -35.35
CA ASN A 681 35.66 6.15 -34.82
C ASN A 681 36.26 6.94 -33.61
N MET A 682 36.23 8.29 -33.55
CA MET A 682 36.60 9.06 -32.32
C MET A 682 35.47 9.17 -31.29
N GLN A 683 35.80 9.13 -29.99
CA GLN A 683 34.86 9.04 -28.86
C GLN A 683 35.32 9.85 -27.64
N VAL A 684 34.37 10.46 -26.90
CA VAL A 684 34.59 11.04 -25.57
C VAL A 684 34.28 10.00 -24.49
N LEU A 685 35.32 9.44 -23.89
CA LEU A 685 35.24 8.38 -22.89
C LEU A 685 35.18 8.93 -21.45
N PHE A 686 34.34 8.33 -20.62
CA PHE A 686 34.23 8.66 -19.19
C PHE A 686 35.33 7.93 -18.38
N LYS A 687 35.99 8.60 -17.44
CA LYS A 687 37.25 8.10 -16.85
C LYS A 687 37.11 7.43 -15.49
N ASN A 688 36.34 8.04 -14.58
CA ASN A 688 36.07 7.55 -13.22
C ASN A 688 34.71 8.08 -12.75
N TYR A 689 34.01 7.34 -11.89
CA TYR A 689 32.77 7.84 -11.28
C TYR A 689 33.02 9.10 -10.43
N GLU A 690 32.17 10.11 -10.60
CA GLU A 690 32.37 11.44 -10.02
C GLU A 690 31.77 11.59 -8.60
N SER A 691 32.35 12.51 -7.83
CA SER A 691 31.81 13.03 -6.58
C SER A 691 31.91 14.57 -6.56
N GLY A 692 30.77 15.26 -6.62
CA GLY A 692 30.68 16.72 -6.75
C GLY A 692 30.27 17.17 -8.16
N PHE A 693 30.86 18.28 -8.62
CA PHE A 693 30.74 18.79 -10.00
C PHE A 693 31.69 18.04 -10.97
N PRO A 694 31.28 17.82 -12.23
CA PRO A 694 32.13 17.26 -13.29
C PRO A 694 33.29 18.19 -13.64
N LYS A 695 34.42 17.62 -14.06
CA LYS A 695 35.60 18.35 -14.55
C LYS A 695 36.10 17.74 -15.86
N GLU A 696 36.79 18.53 -16.66
CA GLU A 696 37.43 18.06 -17.90
C GLU A 696 38.42 16.90 -17.66
N SER A 697 39.04 16.82 -16.48
CA SER A 697 39.94 15.72 -16.07
C SER A 697 39.29 14.33 -16.00
N ASP A 698 37.96 14.30 -15.91
CA ASP A 698 37.14 13.12 -15.63
C ASP A 698 36.61 12.49 -16.94
N MET A 699 36.96 13.09 -18.08
CA MET A 699 36.71 12.65 -19.46
C MET A 699 38.01 12.63 -20.27
N TYR A 700 38.05 11.93 -21.40
CA TYR A 700 39.15 12.02 -22.38
C TYR A 700 38.71 11.57 -23.78
N VAL A 701 39.40 12.01 -24.83
CA VAL A 701 39.13 11.59 -26.21
C VAL A 701 39.98 10.36 -26.57
N ALA A 702 39.40 9.40 -27.29
CA ALA A 702 40.06 8.21 -27.81
C ALA A 702 39.49 7.80 -29.18
N THR A 703 40.13 6.84 -29.86
CA THR A 703 39.64 6.29 -31.13
C THR A 703 39.35 4.80 -30.97
N THR A 704 38.10 4.38 -31.18
CA THR A 704 37.71 2.96 -31.29
C THR A 704 37.02 2.71 -32.65
N THR A 705 35.86 2.05 -32.72
CA THR A 705 35.36 1.38 -33.95
C THR A 705 33.82 1.12 -33.98
N THR A 706 33.02 1.74 -34.88
CA THR A 706 31.54 1.92 -34.79
C THR A 706 30.85 2.41 -36.12
N GLU A 707 29.53 2.26 -36.33
CA GLU A 707 28.76 2.67 -37.57
C GLU A 707 27.48 3.55 -37.36
N LEU A 708 27.56 4.87 -37.62
CA LEU A 708 26.52 5.87 -38.05
C LEU A 708 27.30 7.17 -38.38
N LYS A 709 26.71 8.33 -38.73
CA LYS A 709 27.42 9.63 -38.59
C LYS A 709 26.65 10.61 -37.72
N ASN A 710 27.22 10.99 -36.58
CA ASN A 710 26.65 12.01 -35.71
C ASN A 710 26.97 13.42 -36.25
N LEU A 711 25.97 14.32 -36.21
CA LEU A 711 26.07 15.69 -36.68
C LEU A 711 26.03 16.67 -35.49
N TYR A 712 25.03 16.50 -34.62
CA TYR A 712 24.79 17.36 -33.46
C TYR A 712 24.57 16.54 -32.19
N LEU A 713 25.20 16.95 -31.09
CA LEU A 713 25.07 16.33 -29.77
C LEU A 713 24.45 17.30 -28.76
N SER A 714 23.57 16.76 -27.93
CA SER A 714 22.84 17.47 -26.87
C SER A 714 23.65 17.46 -25.56
N CYS A 715 23.94 18.64 -25.01
CA CYS A 715 24.37 18.77 -23.61
C CYS A 715 23.12 18.94 -22.73
N ASP A 716 22.80 17.95 -21.88
CA ASP A 716 21.59 17.95 -21.04
C ASP A 716 21.90 17.79 -19.54
N PRO A 717 21.22 18.51 -18.63
CA PRO A 717 21.52 18.45 -17.19
C PRO A 717 21.33 17.08 -16.53
N TYR A 718 20.62 16.13 -17.16
CA TYR A 718 20.44 14.79 -16.61
C TYR A 718 21.72 13.93 -16.70
N MET A 719 22.67 14.28 -17.58
CA MET A 719 23.86 13.47 -17.87
C MET A 719 24.73 13.24 -16.62
N ILE A 720 24.72 14.15 -15.65
CA ILE A 720 25.43 14.01 -14.37
C ILE A 720 24.94 12.83 -13.51
N PHE A 721 23.66 12.44 -13.61
CA PHE A 721 23.17 11.25 -12.91
C PHE A 721 23.77 9.97 -13.47
N LEU A 722 24.15 9.98 -14.75
CA LEU A 722 24.83 8.87 -15.41
C LEU A 722 26.32 8.82 -15.05
N MET A 723 26.94 9.96 -14.75
CA MET A 723 28.34 10.08 -14.27
C MET A 723 28.52 9.60 -12.81
N LYS A 724 27.42 9.51 -12.04
CA LYS A 724 27.42 8.99 -10.66
C LYS A 724 27.16 7.48 -10.64
N LYS A 725 27.82 6.77 -9.73
CA LYS A 725 27.66 5.31 -9.54
C LYS A 725 26.37 5.01 -8.77
N SER A 726 25.26 4.77 -9.47
CA SER A 726 24.00 4.40 -8.81
C SER A 726 24.02 2.95 -8.33
N THR A 727 23.50 2.70 -7.13
CA THR A 727 23.05 1.37 -6.67
C THR A 727 21.54 1.19 -6.74
N ASP A 728 20.79 2.29 -6.93
CA ASP A 728 19.33 2.27 -7.09
C ASP A 728 18.92 2.10 -8.56
N PRO A 729 17.75 1.49 -8.84
CA PRO A 729 17.19 1.33 -10.17
C PRO A 729 16.63 2.65 -10.72
N TRP A 730 17.52 3.56 -11.09
CA TRP A 730 17.20 4.72 -11.90
C TRP A 730 16.86 4.26 -13.34
N PRO A 731 15.94 4.93 -14.07
CA PRO A 731 15.48 4.46 -15.38
C PRO A 731 16.54 4.54 -16.50
N PHE A 732 17.72 5.08 -16.21
CA PHE A 732 18.88 5.10 -17.10
C PHE A 732 20.08 4.51 -16.35
N THR A 733 20.87 3.66 -17.02
CA THR A 733 22.09 3.08 -16.47
C THR A 733 23.21 4.13 -16.38
N SER A 734 23.96 4.13 -15.27
CA SER A 734 25.21 4.90 -15.16
C SER A 734 26.17 4.59 -16.32
N TYR A 735 26.94 5.59 -16.76
CA TYR A 735 28.03 5.39 -17.71
C TYR A 735 29.05 4.40 -17.15
N THR A 736 29.55 3.53 -18.02
CA THR A 736 30.65 2.62 -17.69
C THR A 736 31.98 3.35 -17.91
N PRO A 737 32.86 3.49 -16.91
CA PRO A 737 34.19 4.06 -17.13
C PRO A 737 34.96 3.29 -18.22
N GLY A 738 35.62 4.02 -19.11
CA GLY A 738 36.23 3.51 -20.34
C GLY A 738 35.27 3.39 -21.54
N SER A 739 33.98 3.74 -21.40
CA SER A 739 33.00 3.77 -22.50
C SER A 739 32.62 5.21 -22.90
N PRO A 740 32.09 5.43 -24.11
CA PRO A 740 31.61 6.74 -24.53
C PRO A 740 30.45 7.25 -23.66
N LEU A 741 30.39 8.56 -23.46
CA LEU A 741 29.17 9.22 -22.97
C LEU A 741 28.03 8.99 -23.98
N ARG A 742 26.77 9.08 -23.53
CA ARG A 742 25.59 8.94 -24.38
C ARG A 742 24.58 10.05 -24.09
N GLY A 743 24.03 10.65 -25.12
CA GLY A 743 23.09 11.76 -25.00
C GLY A 743 22.16 11.83 -26.20
N ASN A 744 21.17 12.72 -26.15
CA ASN A 744 20.36 13.00 -27.33
C ASN A 744 21.24 13.59 -28.44
N GLY A 745 20.92 13.33 -29.69
CA GLY A 745 21.64 13.88 -30.83
C GLY A 745 20.93 13.63 -32.14
N VAL A 746 21.49 14.21 -33.20
CA VAL A 746 21.00 14.08 -34.58
C VAL A 746 22.11 13.45 -35.42
N ALA A 747 21.74 12.41 -36.15
CA ALA A 747 22.66 11.59 -36.93
C ALA A 747 22.10 11.31 -38.34
N LYS A 748 23.01 11.00 -39.27
CA LYS A 748 22.71 10.50 -40.60
C LYS A 748 22.97 9.00 -40.66
N VAL A 749 22.02 8.28 -41.25
CA VAL A 749 22.10 6.82 -41.42
C VAL A 749 23.09 6.50 -42.56
N LEU A 750 24.25 5.94 -42.21
CA LEU A 750 25.24 5.46 -43.19
C LEU A 750 24.92 4.04 -43.67
N ALA A 751 24.44 3.19 -42.76
CA ALA A 751 24.00 1.83 -43.03
C ALA A 751 22.88 1.47 -42.05
N SER A 752 22.00 0.54 -42.44
CA SER A 752 20.92 0.06 -41.58
C SER A 752 20.53 -1.37 -41.94
N ARG A 753 20.14 -2.14 -40.93
CA ARG A 753 19.42 -3.43 -41.07
C ARG A 753 18.00 -3.36 -40.50
N HIS A 754 17.55 -2.17 -40.09
CA HIS A 754 16.22 -1.90 -39.54
C HIS A 754 15.27 -1.48 -40.66
N PRO A 755 14.05 -2.02 -40.78
CA PRO A 755 13.18 -1.79 -41.94
C PRO A 755 12.76 -0.33 -42.12
N ASP A 756 12.58 0.42 -41.03
CA ASP A 756 12.06 1.80 -41.06
C ASP A 756 13.13 2.88 -41.38
N PHE A 757 14.41 2.51 -41.33
CA PHE A 757 15.54 3.41 -41.54
C PHE A 757 16.43 2.91 -42.69
N LYS A 758 16.65 3.75 -43.69
CA LYS A 758 17.53 3.47 -44.85
C LYS A 758 18.74 4.41 -44.84
N GLU A 759 19.77 4.04 -45.60
CA GLU A 759 20.89 4.92 -45.90
C GLU A 759 20.41 6.30 -46.41
N GLY A 760 21.05 7.36 -45.90
CA GLY A 760 20.73 8.74 -46.20
C GLY A 760 19.59 9.36 -45.38
N ASP A 761 18.84 8.59 -44.60
CA ASP A 761 17.85 9.16 -43.66
C ASP A 761 18.54 9.97 -42.53
N PHE A 762 17.86 11.02 -42.06
CA PHE A 762 18.21 11.71 -40.82
C PHE A 762 17.36 11.17 -39.66
N VAL A 763 17.98 11.03 -38.50
CA VAL A 763 17.33 10.55 -37.27
C VAL A 763 17.74 11.39 -36.07
N TRP A 764 16.85 11.48 -35.07
CA TRP A 764 17.22 11.95 -33.74
C TRP A 764 16.88 10.90 -32.67
N GLY A 765 17.69 10.83 -31.63
CA GLY A 765 17.58 9.81 -30.58
C GLY A 765 18.80 9.81 -29.66
N THR A 766 18.98 8.76 -28.86
CA THR A 766 20.14 8.62 -27.97
C THR A 766 21.34 8.03 -28.73
N VAL A 767 22.32 8.87 -29.04
CA VAL A 767 23.60 8.52 -29.68
C VAL A 767 24.75 8.55 -28.67
N GLY A 768 25.91 8.04 -29.06
CA GLY A 768 27.15 8.24 -28.30
C GLY A 768 27.74 9.63 -28.53
N TRP A 769 28.59 10.08 -27.62
CA TRP A 769 29.44 11.26 -27.82
C TRP A 769 30.69 10.86 -28.61
N GLU A 770 30.47 10.67 -29.89
CA GLU A 770 31.40 10.07 -30.84
C GLU A 770 31.07 10.54 -32.26
N GLU A 771 31.97 10.29 -33.23
CA GLU A 771 31.71 10.61 -34.64
C GLU A 771 30.71 9.63 -35.28
N TYR A 772 30.81 8.33 -34.94
CA TYR A 772 30.03 7.24 -35.52
C TYR A 772 29.40 6.39 -34.39
N SER A 773 28.08 6.14 -34.40
CA SER A 773 27.35 5.46 -33.30
C SER A 773 26.58 4.20 -33.72
N LEU A 774 26.96 3.01 -33.24
CA LEU A 774 26.34 1.75 -33.62
C LEU A 774 25.08 1.50 -32.78
N ILE A 775 23.92 1.76 -33.37
CA ILE A 775 22.63 1.63 -32.69
C ILE A 775 22.13 0.18 -32.79
N THR A 776 22.39 -0.60 -31.74
CA THR A 776 21.87 -1.97 -31.58
C THR A 776 20.46 -2.03 -30.97
N SER A 777 19.89 -0.89 -30.58
CA SER A 777 18.51 -0.76 -30.10
C SER A 777 17.93 0.59 -30.53
N PHE A 778 16.88 0.56 -31.37
CA PHE A 778 16.27 1.75 -31.97
C PHE A 778 15.16 2.39 -31.11
N TYR A 779 15.09 2.07 -29.80
CA TYR A 779 14.05 2.59 -28.92
C TYR A 779 14.61 3.61 -27.89
N PRO A 780 14.22 4.91 -27.94
CA PRO A 780 13.47 5.61 -28.98
C PRO A 780 14.40 6.39 -29.94
N PHE A 781 14.37 6.02 -31.22
CA PHE A 781 14.88 6.80 -32.34
C PHE A 781 13.72 7.24 -33.23
N PHE A 782 13.73 8.51 -33.63
CA PHE A 782 12.73 9.12 -34.50
C PHE A 782 13.35 9.52 -35.83
N LYS A 783 12.66 9.19 -36.93
CA LYS A 783 13.02 9.64 -38.27
C LYS A 783 12.63 11.11 -38.45
N ILE A 784 13.58 11.95 -38.86
CA ILE A 784 13.31 13.34 -39.21
C ILE A 784 12.63 13.37 -40.58
N GLN A 785 11.55 14.15 -40.71
CA GLN A 785 10.79 14.33 -41.95
C GLN A 785 10.80 15.81 -42.39
N ASP A 786 10.54 16.73 -41.46
CA ASP A 786 10.64 18.17 -41.66
C ASP A 786 12.12 18.63 -41.67
N THR A 787 12.77 18.53 -42.83
CA THR A 787 14.16 19.01 -43.05
C THR A 787 14.21 20.45 -43.60
N ASP A 788 13.08 21.15 -43.67
CA ASP A 788 12.98 22.58 -44.01
C ASP A 788 13.33 23.49 -42.82
N VAL A 789 13.48 22.91 -41.63
CA VAL A 789 13.90 23.56 -40.38
C VAL A 789 15.31 23.07 -39.97
N PRO A 790 16.10 23.86 -39.22
CA PRO A 790 17.47 23.49 -38.86
C PRO A 790 17.55 22.15 -38.11
N LEU A 791 18.40 21.23 -38.57
CA LEU A 791 18.54 19.90 -37.96
C LEU A 791 18.91 19.96 -36.46
N SER A 792 19.65 21.00 -36.01
CA SER A 792 19.97 21.22 -34.59
C SER A 792 18.74 21.29 -33.69
N TYR A 793 17.61 21.79 -34.20
CA TYR A 793 16.37 21.96 -33.44
C TYR A 793 15.82 20.64 -32.90
N TYR A 794 16.14 19.49 -33.51
CA TYR A 794 15.77 18.17 -33.00
C TYR A 794 16.58 17.73 -31.75
N THR A 795 17.65 18.43 -31.39
CA THR A 795 18.27 18.35 -30.05
C THR A 795 17.53 19.23 -29.01
N GLY A 796 16.56 20.03 -29.46
CA GLY A 796 16.10 21.23 -28.79
C GLY A 796 14.58 21.45 -28.88
N ILE A 797 14.15 22.50 -29.59
CA ILE A 797 12.73 22.90 -29.74
C ILE A 797 11.85 21.84 -30.42
N LEU A 798 12.41 21.00 -31.30
CA LEU A 798 11.70 19.86 -31.92
C LEU A 798 12.01 18.52 -31.22
N GLY A 799 12.88 18.53 -30.23
CA GLY A 799 13.30 17.35 -29.48
C GLY A 799 12.79 17.33 -28.05
N MET A 800 13.53 16.59 -27.21
CA MET A 800 13.22 16.38 -25.80
C MET A 800 12.95 17.68 -25.01
N PRO A 801 13.74 18.78 -25.12
CA PRO A 801 13.43 20.03 -24.42
C PRO A 801 12.10 20.68 -24.82
N GLY A 802 11.75 20.66 -26.10
CA GLY A 802 10.49 21.21 -26.61
C GLY A 802 9.27 20.42 -26.15
N MET A 803 9.33 19.09 -26.25
CA MET A 803 8.30 18.20 -25.69
C MET A 803 8.14 18.44 -24.18
N THR A 804 9.26 18.55 -23.44
CA THR A 804 9.25 18.78 -21.99
C THR A 804 8.55 20.09 -21.62
N ALA A 805 8.83 21.18 -22.34
CA ALA A 805 8.13 22.44 -22.18
C ALA A 805 6.62 22.31 -22.49
N TYR A 806 6.27 21.63 -23.58
CA TYR A 806 4.88 21.49 -24.04
C TYR A 806 4.04 20.63 -23.08
N PHE A 807 4.46 19.41 -22.77
CA PHE A 807 3.69 18.50 -21.90
C PHE A 807 3.65 18.99 -20.45
N GLY A 808 4.77 19.51 -19.93
CA GLY A 808 4.81 20.13 -18.60
C GLY A 808 3.88 21.34 -18.48
N PHE A 809 3.86 22.24 -19.47
CA PHE A 809 2.96 23.39 -19.43
C PHE A 809 1.51 22.98 -19.72
N TYR A 810 1.22 22.45 -20.91
CA TYR A 810 -0.16 22.23 -21.35
C TYR A 810 -0.89 21.09 -20.63
N GLN A 811 -0.21 20.01 -20.25
CA GLN A 811 -0.87 18.89 -19.54
C GLN A 811 -0.73 19.03 -18.02
N VAL A 812 0.50 19.15 -17.50
CA VAL A 812 0.72 19.16 -16.04
C VAL A 812 0.21 20.46 -15.39
N CYS A 813 0.46 21.64 -15.98
CA CYS A 813 -0.10 22.89 -15.44
C CYS A 813 -1.54 23.19 -15.90
N SER A 814 -1.98 22.70 -17.07
CA SER A 814 -3.31 22.96 -17.65
C SER A 814 -3.68 24.47 -17.64
N PRO A 815 -3.01 25.30 -18.47
CA PRO A 815 -3.01 26.76 -18.37
C PRO A 815 -4.28 27.42 -18.89
N LYS A 816 -4.59 28.60 -18.36
CA LYS A 816 -5.69 29.47 -18.82
C LYS A 816 -5.16 30.87 -19.16
N LYS A 817 -5.83 31.53 -20.11
CA LYS A 817 -5.57 32.93 -20.46
C LYS A 817 -5.71 33.83 -19.23
N GLY A 818 -4.75 34.73 -19.02
CA GLY A 818 -4.71 35.66 -17.89
C GLY A 818 -4.08 35.10 -16.60
N GLU A 819 -3.75 33.80 -16.52
CA GLU A 819 -3.05 33.26 -15.35
C GLU A 819 -1.60 33.78 -15.25
N HIS A 820 -1.08 33.85 -14.02
CA HIS A 820 0.26 34.33 -13.70
C HIS A 820 1.27 33.17 -13.68
N VAL A 821 2.27 33.22 -14.56
CA VAL A 821 3.23 32.14 -14.80
C VAL A 821 4.64 32.56 -14.41
N TYR A 822 5.26 31.82 -13.50
CA TYR A 822 6.68 31.93 -13.17
C TYR A 822 7.49 30.79 -13.79
N ILE A 823 8.68 31.10 -14.32
CA ILE A 823 9.64 30.11 -14.83
C ILE A 823 11.00 30.35 -14.16
N SER A 824 11.53 29.34 -13.45
CA SER A 824 12.90 29.37 -12.94
C SER A 824 13.90 28.95 -14.02
N ALA A 825 15.09 29.56 -14.04
CA ALA A 825 16.09 29.38 -15.12
C ALA A 825 15.51 29.56 -16.54
N ALA A 826 14.67 30.59 -16.71
CA ALA A 826 13.87 30.83 -17.90
C ALA A 826 14.69 31.03 -19.19
N SER A 827 15.96 31.44 -19.10
CA SER A 827 16.85 31.59 -20.27
C SER A 827 17.48 30.27 -20.75
N GLY A 828 17.08 29.11 -20.19
CA GLY A 828 17.58 27.79 -20.57
C GLY A 828 16.75 27.07 -21.63
N ALA A 829 17.22 25.90 -22.06
CA ALA A 829 16.65 25.10 -23.16
C ALA A 829 15.12 24.91 -23.10
N VAL A 830 14.59 24.54 -21.93
CA VAL A 830 13.14 24.32 -21.69
C VAL A 830 12.44 25.65 -21.34
N GLY A 831 13.05 26.45 -20.46
CA GLY A 831 12.46 27.69 -19.94
C GLY A 831 12.09 28.72 -21.01
N GLN A 832 12.91 28.86 -22.06
CA GLN A 832 12.65 29.81 -23.15
C GLN A 832 11.38 29.45 -23.94
N LEU A 833 11.04 28.16 -23.99
CA LEU A 833 9.88 27.64 -24.70
C LEU A 833 8.61 27.73 -23.85
N VAL A 834 8.70 27.39 -22.55
CA VAL A 834 7.57 27.52 -21.61
C VAL A 834 7.06 28.95 -21.54
N GLY A 835 7.96 29.94 -21.46
CA GLY A 835 7.57 31.35 -21.45
C GLY A 835 6.83 31.77 -22.72
N GLN A 836 7.32 31.38 -23.89
CA GLN A 836 6.68 31.70 -25.17
C GLN A 836 5.34 30.96 -25.35
N PHE A 837 5.22 29.70 -24.93
CA PHE A 837 3.94 28.98 -24.88
C PHE A 837 2.93 29.67 -23.94
N ALA A 838 3.40 30.22 -22.81
CA ALA A 838 2.56 31.01 -21.90
C ALA A 838 2.15 32.37 -22.51
N LYS A 839 3.03 33.06 -23.25
CA LYS A 839 2.63 34.27 -24.02
C LYS A 839 1.61 33.95 -25.12
N LEU A 840 1.76 32.84 -25.84
CA LEU A 840 0.79 32.37 -26.83
C LEU A 840 -0.58 32.03 -26.20
N MET A 841 -0.60 31.54 -24.95
CA MET A 841 -1.83 31.37 -24.16
C MET A 841 -2.44 32.68 -23.63
N GLY A 842 -1.74 33.82 -23.77
CA GLY A 842 -2.16 35.10 -23.22
C GLY A 842 -2.05 35.16 -21.69
N CYS A 843 -1.04 34.52 -21.11
CA CYS A 843 -0.68 34.64 -19.69
C CYS A 843 0.19 35.88 -19.42
N TYR A 844 0.26 36.27 -18.13
CA TYR A 844 1.32 37.14 -17.61
C TYR A 844 2.50 36.26 -17.18
N VAL A 845 3.71 36.59 -17.61
CA VAL A 845 4.87 35.69 -17.58
C VAL A 845 6.11 36.40 -17.05
N VAL A 846 6.69 35.83 -15.99
CA VAL A 846 7.94 36.30 -15.37
C VAL A 846 8.99 35.20 -15.36
N GLY A 847 10.23 35.55 -15.72
CA GLY A 847 11.35 34.61 -15.77
C GLY A 847 12.51 35.02 -14.88
N SER A 848 13.18 34.06 -14.22
CA SER A 848 14.47 34.32 -13.58
C SER A 848 15.64 33.76 -14.39
N ALA A 849 16.73 34.52 -14.43
CA ALA A 849 17.98 34.11 -15.08
C ALA A 849 19.21 34.46 -14.22
N GLY A 850 20.39 33.99 -14.61
CA GLY A 850 21.62 34.09 -13.82
C GLY A 850 22.64 35.14 -14.26
N SER A 851 22.25 36.08 -15.14
CA SER A 851 23.02 37.28 -15.52
C SER A 851 22.11 38.30 -16.18
N LYS A 852 22.55 39.57 -16.28
CA LYS A 852 21.74 40.66 -16.86
C LYS A 852 21.40 40.43 -18.34
N GLU A 853 22.34 39.94 -19.13
CA GLU A 853 22.16 39.70 -20.57
C GLU A 853 21.05 38.66 -20.82
N LYS A 854 20.93 37.69 -19.92
CA LYS A 854 19.89 36.65 -19.95
C LYS A 854 18.53 37.18 -19.50
N VAL A 855 18.49 38.18 -18.61
CA VAL A 855 17.26 38.92 -18.25
C VAL A 855 16.79 39.78 -19.40
N ASP A 856 17.70 40.54 -20.03
CA ASP A 856 17.40 41.38 -21.18
C ASP A 856 16.90 40.53 -22.38
N LEU A 857 17.46 39.32 -22.57
CA LEU A 857 16.98 38.35 -23.58
C LEU A 857 15.53 37.92 -23.34
N LEU A 858 15.15 37.64 -22.08
CA LEU A 858 13.79 37.19 -21.74
C LEU A 858 12.73 38.23 -22.12
N LYS A 859 12.97 39.49 -21.76
CA LYS A 859 12.04 40.59 -22.06
C LYS A 859 12.06 40.97 -23.54
N ASN A 860 13.26 41.20 -24.11
CA ASN A 860 13.40 41.83 -25.41
C ASN A 860 13.27 40.85 -26.60
N LYS A 861 13.49 39.55 -26.39
CA LYS A 861 13.44 38.53 -27.46
C LYS A 861 12.33 37.49 -27.27
N PHE A 862 12.12 37.00 -26.04
CA PHE A 862 11.10 35.98 -25.76
C PHE A 862 9.75 36.55 -25.30
N GLY A 863 9.60 37.88 -25.24
CA GLY A 863 8.32 38.55 -24.95
C GLY A 863 7.79 38.36 -23.53
N PHE A 864 8.66 38.03 -22.57
CA PHE A 864 8.30 37.99 -21.14
C PHE A 864 7.91 39.39 -20.67
N ASP A 865 6.84 39.51 -19.88
CA ASP A 865 6.40 40.80 -19.35
C ASP A 865 7.44 41.37 -18.37
N GLU A 866 7.99 40.50 -17.50
CA GLU A 866 9.05 40.83 -16.57
C GLU A 866 10.12 39.74 -16.44
N ALA A 867 11.32 40.12 -15.99
CA ALA A 867 12.38 39.18 -15.66
C ALA A 867 13.40 39.77 -14.67
N PHE A 868 14.09 38.92 -13.90
CA PHE A 868 15.06 39.34 -12.89
C PHE A 868 16.29 38.42 -12.78
N ASN A 869 17.42 38.96 -12.30
CA ASN A 869 18.63 38.18 -12.04
C ASN A 869 18.58 37.61 -10.61
N TYR A 870 18.35 36.31 -10.46
CA TYR A 870 18.20 35.69 -9.14
C TYR A 870 19.48 35.74 -8.28
N LYS A 871 20.64 36.08 -8.87
CA LYS A 871 21.91 36.25 -8.14
C LYS A 871 22.09 37.64 -7.53
N GLU A 872 21.30 38.62 -7.96
CA GLU A 872 21.34 40.00 -7.47
C GLU A 872 20.28 40.26 -6.38
N GLU A 873 19.29 39.37 -6.25
CA GLU A 873 18.23 39.44 -5.23
C GLU A 873 18.72 38.91 -3.87
N PRO A 874 18.72 39.73 -2.79
CA PRO A 874 19.09 39.27 -1.46
C PRO A 874 17.99 38.43 -0.78
N ASP A 875 16.74 38.56 -1.23
CA ASP A 875 15.57 37.80 -0.78
C ASP A 875 14.69 37.46 -1.99
N LEU A 876 14.68 36.18 -2.37
CA LEU A 876 13.89 35.66 -3.49
C LEU A 876 12.38 35.69 -3.22
N ASN A 877 11.95 35.57 -1.97
CA ASN A 877 10.53 35.63 -1.60
C ASN A 877 10.02 37.06 -1.73
N ALA A 878 10.81 38.04 -1.25
CA ALA A 878 10.51 39.46 -1.48
C ALA A 878 10.59 39.83 -2.97
N ALA A 879 11.52 39.26 -3.75
CA ALA A 879 11.60 39.47 -5.19
C ALA A 879 10.33 39.00 -5.91
N LEU A 880 9.89 37.77 -5.65
CA LEU A 880 8.69 37.20 -6.26
C LEU A 880 7.44 38.02 -5.88
N GLY A 881 7.31 38.47 -4.63
CA GLY A 881 6.21 39.34 -4.21
C GLY A 881 6.15 40.71 -4.92
N ARG A 882 7.29 41.24 -5.42
CA ARG A 882 7.30 42.47 -6.24
C ARG A 882 6.82 42.22 -7.68
N TYR A 883 7.18 41.08 -8.27
CA TYR A 883 6.80 40.73 -9.66
C TYR A 883 5.42 40.07 -9.76
N PHE A 884 4.94 39.49 -8.66
CA PHE A 884 3.63 38.84 -8.52
C PHE A 884 2.88 39.38 -7.29
N PRO A 885 2.44 40.65 -7.28
CA PRO A 885 1.70 41.24 -6.16
C PRO A 885 0.35 40.56 -5.90
N GLU A 886 -0.20 39.84 -6.88
CA GLU A 886 -1.38 38.98 -6.72
C GLU A 886 -1.06 37.48 -6.52
N GLY A 887 0.22 37.11 -6.54
CA GLY A 887 0.71 35.73 -6.52
C GLY A 887 0.80 35.04 -7.90
N ILE A 888 1.24 33.77 -7.86
CA ILE A 888 1.59 32.91 -8.99
C ILE A 888 0.55 31.79 -9.15
N ASP A 889 -0.04 31.64 -10.34
CA ASP A 889 -0.97 30.53 -10.66
C ASP A 889 -0.23 29.26 -11.11
N ILE A 890 0.84 29.44 -11.87
CA ILE A 890 1.65 28.38 -12.46
C ILE A 890 3.12 28.63 -12.17
N TYR A 891 3.82 27.64 -11.64
CA TYR A 891 5.28 27.62 -11.59
C TYR A 891 5.82 26.46 -12.44
N PHE A 892 6.74 26.76 -13.35
CA PHE A 892 7.52 25.74 -14.06
C PHE A 892 8.91 25.64 -13.41
N GLU A 893 9.14 24.56 -12.68
CA GLU A 893 10.30 24.37 -11.82
C GLU A 893 11.41 23.59 -12.53
N ASN A 894 12.57 24.26 -12.68
CA ASN A 894 13.81 23.75 -13.26
C ASN A 894 15.00 23.77 -12.28
N VAL A 895 14.89 24.49 -11.15
CA VAL A 895 15.98 24.91 -10.25
C VAL A 895 15.90 24.24 -8.88
N GLY A 896 14.75 24.26 -8.21
CA GLY A 896 14.56 23.69 -6.87
C GLY A 896 15.18 24.51 -5.72
N GLY A 897 15.36 23.87 -4.56
CA GLY A 897 16.03 24.44 -3.40
C GLY A 897 15.39 25.73 -2.88
N LYS A 898 16.23 26.72 -2.55
CA LYS A 898 15.79 28.07 -2.14
C LYS A 898 14.79 28.74 -3.09
N MET A 899 14.83 28.44 -4.40
CA MET A 899 13.87 29.01 -5.35
C MET A 899 12.48 28.41 -5.16
N LEU A 900 12.38 27.07 -5.05
CA LEU A 900 11.12 26.40 -4.74
C LEU A 900 10.54 26.89 -3.41
N ASP A 901 11.40 27.01 -2.39
CA ASP A 901 11.01 27.44 -1.05
C ASP A 901 10.47 28.89 -1.02
N ALA A 902 11.03 29.78 -1.85
CA ALA A 902 10.56 31.15 -2.02
C ALA A 902 9.29 31.27 -2.89
N VAL A 903 9.07 30.35 -3.83
CA VAL A 903 7.85 30.35 -4.67
C VAL A 903 6.63 29.88 -3.88
N LEU A 904 6.75 28.89 -2.99
CA LEU A 904 5.61 28.31 -2.29
C LEU A 904 4.72 29.34 -1.55
N PRO A 905 5.26 30.30 -0.76
CA PRO A 905 4.46 31.39 -0.18
C PRO A 905 3.75 32.29 -1.21
N ASN A 906 4.35 32.48 -2.38
CA ASN A 906 3.87 33.37 -3.45
C ASN A 906 2.85 32.71 -4.40
N MET A 907 2.56 31.41 -4.27
CA MET A 907 1.50 30.76 -5.05
C MET A 907 0.11 31.32 -4.71
N ARG A 908 -0.80 31.35 -5.69
CA ARG A 908 -2.24 31.58 -5.50
C ARG A 908 -2.93 30.30 -5.00
N LEU A 909 -4.16 30.43 -4.50
CA LEU A 909 -5.01 29.28 -4.16
C LEU A 909 -5.22 28.38 -5.39
N ARG A 910 -5.02 27.07 -5.23
CA ARG A 910 -5.08 26.04 -6.29
C ARG A 910 -4.02 26.22 -7.40
N GLY A 911 -2.91 26.89 -7.09
CA GLY A 911 -1.75 27.01 -7.99
C GLY A 911 -1.11 25.65 -8.32
N ARG A 912 -0.42 25.58 -9.46
CA ARG A 912 0.17 24.33 -9.99
C ARG A 912 1.66 24.49 -10.24
N VAL A 913 2.44 23.48 -9.87
CA VAL A 913 3.89 23.42 -10.07
C VAL A 913 4.22 22.19 -10.90
N ALA A 914 4.60 22.39 -12.17
CA ALA A 914 5.19 21.32 -12.98
C ALA A 914 6.69 21.26 -12.70
N VAL A 915 7.16 20.13 -12.18
CA VAL A 915 8.57 19.95 -11.80
C VAL A 915 9.30 19.19 -12.90
N CYS A 916 9.98 19.94 -13.76
CA CYS A 916 10.83 19.42 -14.83
C CYS A 916 12.21 18.99 -14.31
N GLY A 917 12.73 19.70 -13.30
CA GLY A 917 14.06 19.45 -12.76
C GLY A 917 14.38 20.33 -11.56
N MET A 918 15.52 20.09 -10.93
CA MET A 918 16.00 20.86 -9.78
C MET A 918 17.52 21.07 -9.86
N ILE A 919 18.00 21.73 -10.92
CA ILE A 919 19.44 21.74 -11.28
C ILE A 919 20.37 22.26 -10.15
N SER A 920 19.88 23.12 -9.25
CA SER A 920 20.66 23.59 -8.09
C SER A 920 21.06 22.47 -7.14
N GLN A 921 20.30 21.38 -7.10
CA GLN A 921 20.47 20.27 -6.16
C GLN A 921 21.40 19.17 -6.69
N TYR A 922 21.64 19.12 -8.01
CA TYR A 922 22.25 17.95 -8.67
C TYR A 922 23.72 17.76 -8.30
N ASN A 923 24.42 18.85 -7.94
CA ASN A 923 25.84 18.88 -7.62
C ASN A 923 26.14 18.83 -6.11
N LEU A 924 25.12 18.82 -5.25
CA LEU A 924 25.31 18.85 -3.79
C LEU A 924 25.49 17.44 -3.20
N ASP A 925 26.37 17.31 -2.21
CA ASP A 925 26.52 16.07 -1.43
C ASP A 925 25.27 15.76 -0.57
N LYS A 926 24.50 16.80 -0.25
CA LYS A 926 23.19 16.74 0.42
C LYS A 926 22.28 17.83 -0.16
N PRO A 927 21.04 17.51 -0.57
CA PRO A 927 20.08 18.53 -1.02
C PRO A 927 19.78 19.59 0.06
N GLU A 928 19.47 20.80 -0.38
CA GLU A 928 18.84 21.82 0.46
C GLU A 928 17.42 21.40 0.81
N GLY A 929 17.01 21.66 2.05
CA GLY A 929 15.64 21.42 2.49
C GLY A 929 14.67 22.49 1.95
N VAL A 930 13.44 22.08 1.65
CA VAL A 930 12.30 22.97 1.40
C VAL A 930 11.42 23.00 2.64
N PHE A 931 11.21 24.18 3.21
CA PHE A 931 10.60 24.44 4.52
C PHE A 931 9.13 24.86 4.40
N ASN A 932 8.76 25.58 3.35
CA ASN A 932 7.43 26.18 3.14
C ASN A 932 6.38 25.20 2.56
N LEU A 933 6.60 23.89 2.66
CA LEU A 933 5.67 22.87 2.14
C LEU A 933 4.32 22.81 2.86
N MET A 934 4.17 23.41 4.05
CA MET A 934 2.85 23.58 4.66
C MET A 934 1.90 24.46 3.81
N THR A 935 2.45 25.36 3.00
CA THR A 935 1.67 26.20 2.07
C THR A 935 0.94 25.36 1.02
N VAL A 936 1.45 24.16 0.70
CA VAL A 936 0.79 23.20 -0.19
C VAL A 936 -0.62 22.86 0.32
N VAL A 937 -0.76 22.65 1.64
CA VAL A 937 -2.05 22.34 2.29
C VAL A 937 -2.99 23.54 2.23
N TYR A 938 -2.60 24.66 2.83
CA TYR A 938 -3.48 25.83 2.98
C TYR A 938 -3.90 26.43 1.63
N LYS A 939 -2.95 26.57 0.70
CA LYS A 939 -3.22 27.09 -0.64
C LYS A 939 -3.70 26.03 -1.62
N ARG A 940 -3.87 24.77 -1.21
CA ARG A 940 -4.35 23.65 -2.05
C ARG A 940 -3.51 23.49 -3.33
N VAL A 941 -2.20 23.69 -3.22
CA VAL A 941 -1.28 23.67 -4.38
C VAL A 941 -1.03 22.23 -4.81
N ARG A 942 -0.84 22.03 -6.11
CA ARG A 942 -0.43 20.76 -6.72
C ARG A 942 1.00 20.87 -7.22
N ILE A 943 1.90 20.04 -6.68
CA ILE A 943 3.29 19.89 -7.13
C ILE A 943 3.39 18.53 -7.82
N GLU A 944 3.73 18.51 -9.09
CA GLU A 944 3.73 17.29 -9.90
C GLU A 944 4.98 17.21 -10.77
N GLY A 945 5.77 16.16 -10.52
CA GLY A 945 6.89 15.81 -11.40
C GLY A 945 6.39 15.01 -12.59
N PHE A 946 7.07 15.15 -13.73
CA PHE A 946 6.74 14.43 -14.95
C PHE A 946 8.00 14.00 -15.69
N ALA A 947 7.90 13.02 -16.60
CA ALA A 947 8.98 12.69 -17.51
C ALA A 947 8.46 12.72 -18.95
N VAL A 948 9.22 13.37 -19.83
CA VAL A 948 8.94 13.48 -21.27
C VAL A 948 8.79 12.13 -21.98
N ALA A 949 9.49 11.10 -21.49
CA ALA A 949 9.37 9.71 -21.96
C ALA A 949 7.95 9.14 -21.84
N ASP A 950 7.17 9.64 -20.87
CA ASP A 950 5.80 9.22 -20.62
C ASP A 950 4.81 9.78 -21.69
N TYR A 951 5.31 10.59 -22.65
CA TYR A 951 4.56 11.26 -23.73
C TYR A 951 5.15 11.05 -25.14
N HIS A 952 6.06 10.08 -25.31
CA HIS A 952 6.69 9.81 -26.62
C HIS A 952 5.68 9.33 -27.69
N ASP A 953 4.57 8.73 -27.29
CA ASP A 953 3.43 8.39 -28.16
C ASP A 953 2.74 9.62 -28.78
N GLN A 954 2.76 10.74 -28.06
CA GLN A 954 2.16 12.02 -28.45
C GLN A 954 3.12 12.95 -29.19
N TYR A 955 4.30 12.48 -29.59
CA TYR A 955 5.28 13.29 -30.33
C TYR A 955 4.73 13.92 -31.63
N PRO A 956 3.91 13.24 -32.47
CA PRO A 956 3.32 13.86 -33.65
C PRO A 956 2.41 15.05 -33.30
N LYS A 957 1.55 14.91 -32.30
CA LYS A 957 0.68 15.99 -31.78
C LYS A 957 1.46 17.20 -31.27
N PHE A 958 2.67 16.98 -30.76
CA PHE A 958 3.58 18.07 -30.38
C PHE A 958 4.16 18.77 -31.62
N LEU A 959 4.60 18.01 -32.63
CA LEU A 959 5.08 18.55 -33.92
C LEU A 959 3.98 19.36 -34.65
N ASP A 960 2.76 18.85 -34.70
CA ASP A 960 1.57 19.52 -35.27
C ASP A 960 1.34 20.92 -34.68
N PHE A 961 1.72 21.13 -33.42
CA PHE A 961 1.62 22.42 -32.73
C PHE A 961 2.86 23.31 -32.95
N VAL A 962 4.06 22.77 -32.76
CA VAL A 962 5.29 23.60 -32.71
C VAL A 962 5.84 23.95 -34.09
N LEU A 963 5.69 23.08 -35.11
CA LEU A 963 6.21 23.35 -36.45
C LEU A 963 5.55 24.55 -37.13
N PRO A 964 4.21 24.74 -37.09
CA PRO A 964 3.59 25.99 -37.55
C PRO A 964 4.11 27.22 -36.80
N CYS A 965 4.27 27.13 -35.47
CA CYS A 965 4.80 28.24 -34.67
C CYS A 965 6.23 28.64 -35.06
N ILE A 966 7.08 27.69 -35.44
CA ILE A 966 8.43 27.96 -35.97
C ILE A 966 8.34 28.58 -37.37
N ARG A 967 7.61 27.93 -38.29
CA ARG A 967 7.46 28.35 -39.69
C ARG A 967 6.84 29.74 -39.85
N GLU A 968 5.94 30.12 -38.95
CA GLU A 968 5.29 31.44 -38.90
C GLU A 968 6.07 32.49 -38.08
N GLY A 969 7.23 32.15 -37.50
CA GLY A 969 8.02 33.08 -36.68
C GLY A 969 7.36 33.48 -35.34
N LYS A 970 6.41 32.68 -34.84
CA LYS A 970 5.71 32.91 -33.57
C LYS A 970 6.51 32.51 -32.32
N ILE A 971 7.61 31.78 -32.51
CA ILE A 971 8.54 31.38 -31.45
C ILE A 971 9.96 31.63 -31.92
N GLU A 972 10.74 32.35 -31.13
CA GLU A 972 12.18 32.51 -31.31
C GLU A 972 12.94 31.46 -30.49
N TYR A 973 13.93 30.83 -31.10
CA TYR A 973 14.76 29.81 -30.44
C TYR A 973 16.22 30.22 -30.38
N VAL A 974 16.87 29.93 -29.24
CA VAL A 974 18.30 30.21 -29.02
C VAL A 974 19.04 28.92 -28.65
N GLU A 975 20.13 28.71 -29.38
CA GLU A 975 21.12 27.66 -29.20
C GLU A 975 22.49 28.29 -28.88
N ASP A 976 23.26 27.65 -28.01
CA ASP A 976 24.65 27.97 -27.68
C ASP A 976 25.51 26.83 -28.22
N ILE A 977 26.29 27.14 -29.25
CA ILE A 977 26.92 26.15 -30.12
C ILE A 977 28.42 26.08 -29.85
N SER A 978 28.93 24.87 -29.63
CA SER A 978 30.36 24.56 -29.64
C SER A 978 30.69 23.68 -30.84
N GLU A 979 31.55 24.14 -31.75
CA GLU A 979 32.06 23.30 -32.84
C GLU A 979 33.13 22.33 -32.31
N GLY A 980 33.19 21.12 -32.85
CA GLY A 980 34.21 20.11 -32.51
C GLY A 980 33.84 19.23 -31.32
N LEU A 981 33.95 17.91 -31.49
CA LEU A 981 33.69 16.92 -30.43
C LEU A 981 34.67 17.06 -29.25
N GLU A 982 35.88 17.53 -29.51
CA GLU A 982 36.92 17.84 -28.53
C GLU A 982 36.51 18.93 -27.53
N ASN A 983 35.58 19.82 -27.92
CA ASN A 983 35.02 20.86 -27.04
C ASN A 983 33.83 20.36 -26.21
N GLY A 984 33.41 19.10 -26.37
CA GLY A 984 32.30 18.47 -25.64
C GLY A 984 32.43 18.54 -24.11
N PRO A 985 33.56 18.13 -23.51
CA PRO A 985 33.75 18.20 -22.06
C PRO A 985 33.57 19.62 -21.49
N ALA A 986 34.18 20.63 -22.12
CA ALA A 986 34.05 22.03 -21.74
C ALA A 986 32.60 22.53 -21.91
N ALA A 987 31.92 22.15 -23.00
CA ALA A 987 30.51 22.49 -23.22
C ALA A 987 29.58 21.90 -22.15
N LEU A 988 29.87 20.70 -21.65
CA LEU A 988 29.10 20.05 -20.58
C LEU A 988 29.36 20.69 -19.20
N VAL A 989 30.60 21.06 -18.88
CA VAL A 989 30.95 21.79 -17.65
C VAL A 989 30.39 23.22 -17.65
N GLY A 990 30.37 23.89 -18.81
CA GLY A 990 29.75 25.21 -19.01
C GLY A 990 28.24 25.23 -18.73
N LEU A 991 27.55 24.12 -18.96
CA LEU A 991 26.12 23.95 -18.65
C LEU A 991 25.86 23.95 -17.13
N PHE A 992 26.63 23.18 -16.35
CA PHE A 992 26.44 23.09 -14.89
C PHE A 992 26.89 24.33 -14.13
N SER A 993 27.81 25.11 -14.70
CA SER A 993 28.18 26.44 -14.20
C SER A 993 27.21 27.56 -14.66
N GLY A 994 26.21 27.23 -15.49
CA GLY A 994 25.18 28.17 -15.95
C GLY A 994 25.70 29.26 -16.91
N GLN A 995 26.80 28.98 -17.62
CA GLN A 995 27.39 29.90 -18.60
C GLN A 995 26.52 30.00 -19.86
N ASN A 996 25.95 28.89 -20.32
CA ASN A 996 25.20 28.79 -21.57
C ASN A 996 23.93 29.68 -21.63
N VAL A 997 23.52 30.02 -22.86
CA VAL A 997 22.26 30.70 -23.17
C VAL A 997 21.40 29.78 -24.04
N GLY A 998 20.12 29.62 -23.73
CA GLY A 998 19.25 28.70 -24.46
C GLY A 998 19.71 27.24 -24.37
N LYS A 999 19.73 26.53 -25.50
CA LYS A 999 20.12 25.12 -25.57
C LYS A 999 21.60 24.95 -25.95
N LYS A 1000 22.39 24.31 -25.08
CA LYS A 1000 23.78 23.97 -25.39
C LYS A 1000 23.86 22.76 -26.34
N VAL A 1001 24.54 22.93 -27.47
CA VAL A 1001 24.72 21.94 -28.54
C VAL A 1001 26.22 21.84 -28.90
N VAL A 1002 26.69 20.63 -29.22
CA VAL A 1002 28.02 20.38 -29.78
C VAL A 1002 27.87 19.93 -31.24
N VAL A 1003 28.57 20.57 -32.17
CA VAL A 1003 28.60 20.17 -33.59
C VAL A 1003 29.75 19.21 -33.80
N VAL A 1004 29.43 17.97 -34.11
CA VAL A 1004 30.41 16.90 -34.42
C VAL A 1004 30.79 16.97 -35.90
N ALA A 1005 29.79 17.18 -36.76
CA ALA A 1005 30.01 17.42 -38.18
C ALA A 1005 28.86 18.25 -38.77
N ARG A 1006 29.20 19.08 -39.75
CA ARG A 1006 28.24 19.68 -40.69
C ARG A 1006 28.12 18.78 -41.92
N GLU A 1007 27.06 18.98 -42.69
CA GLU A 1007 26.94 18.43 -44.06
C GLU A 1007 27.69 19.28 -45.08
#